data_AF-A0A2U2X9I7-F1
#
_entry.id   AF-A0A2U2X9I7-F1
#
_cell.length_a   1.000
_cell.length_b   1.000
_cell.length_c   1.000
_cell.angle_alpha   90.00
_cell.angle_beta   90.00
_cell.angle_gamma   90.00
#
_symmetry.space_group_name_H-M   'P 1'
#
loop_
_entity.id
_entity.type
_entity.pdbx_description
1 polymer ?
#
loop_
_entity_poly.entity_id
_entity_poly.type
_entity_poly.pdbx_seq_one_letter_code
_entity_poly.pdbx_strand_id
1 'polypeptide(L)'
;MYISKFFPVLALVFLMSSCNESKLEKTNAQDLFSKFQKPPAEARPFVRWWWNGNKIKTLELDRQLESLKNVGFGGVEINPIAMPAAFNKNEKSLVWMSDEWVDMVVHAAKKTKDLGMITDIIAGTGWPFGGEFLKDEETSQRMVTDFIEYNSNEVIKVDEEYLINLYKKKFGKARAQRHISKRTTYGLANLALIPKDCNDKSQIINLIGHLDKKGKLNYKIESSEKYYLSYSLIQQNFRDVTLGAPGGAGPVMDHYKKEMTLAYLNRLKKISERSGIPLNQLIRAIFCDSIEVSGANWTDGFENIFFRTYGYKLDKWMPFVFYSARGNYSNDKYSNNFSLEFKDNLKRVRYDYNKLLVEVFLKNFTQTYKDFCEANDVLCRYQAYGTPFLMGMLDGYMIPDIPESNNWIYSAEMKDSLWKWNQSHGYMTWNMYASAGGHLTGKKIVSSEVMTNTQGLFKTTLEEIKQHDDMNFITGINHSILHGYNYSPQEEPFPGWIRYGAYFSEQNTWWKHLNNWVDYNARLSAVFQNSQANKSIAIIGPTADLWGDKGLAREPFHLEPSYLYKLWEPISQLGYSCEYINQNVLRNANIEGGVISYGKMSYKLLILASLKSIHPETALTIKKFVESGGKVVVVDELPTKSLHYADFYKNDEEVKAIMEGLLASHTNSFIRIKQPKLIEKLLSWTNEFLNRSKIAPDVLISNPTKKVYQIHQYTEDKDIYFFTNIHRYNVTSFNAKFPVKDKYPYMWNPETGERIPFYYAKNTNELQISLNPLESLLLVFEEEKPDNKVIKESVKIKNSKEINENWIVTGYRVDNKIYNWNMSDLVDFSESIDTTKNSFAGEIIYETTINNTDDFTHIDLGDVNEGVTELYVNGKKVGKRWYGKAVYSIEKFLKQGDNTIEVHYTTVLANYCKSLDNPLTNVWTRRYKNLVPTGLEGPVKLLSY
;
A
#
# COMPACT_ATOMS: atom_id res chain seq x y z
N MET A 1 72.29 34.96 -10.44
CA MET A 1 72.02 36.30 -9.89
C MET A 1 71.21 36.09 -8.60
N TYR A 2 71.82 36.43 -7.46
CA TYR A 2 71.30 36.60 -6.08
C TYR A 2 69.78 36.95 -6.01
N ILE A 3 68.89 36.53 -5.09
CA ILE A 3 68.87 36.19 -3.64
C ILE A 3 67.48 35.56 -3.35
N SER A 4 67.33 34.35 -2.74
CA SER A 4 67.15 34.06 -1.27
C SER A 4 65.66 34.05 -0.79
N LYS A 5 65.09 33.17 0.06
CA LYS A 5 65.57 32.18 1.07
C LYS A 5 64.40 31.29 1.62
N PHE A 6 64.75 30.05 1.97
CA PHE A 6 64.39 29.18 3.13
C PHE A 6 62.98 28.56 3.36
N PHE A 7 62.98 27.21 3.41
CA PHE A 7 62.43 26.38 4.50
C PHE A 7 63.14 25.00 4.52
N PRO A 8 63.60 24.50 5.68
CA PRO A 8 63.64 23.05 5.90
C PRO A 8 63.17 22.61 7.31
N VAL A 9 63.04 21.27 7.44
CA VAL A 9 62.93 20.43 8.67
C VAL A 9 61.50 20.44 9.28
N LEU A 10 60.77 19.33 9.50
CA LEU A 10 61.11 18.06 10.17
C LEU A 10 60.25 16.89 9.64
N ALA A 11 60.89 15.73 9.49
CA ALA A 11 60.26 14.42 9.52
C ALA A 11 60.32 13.89 10.96
N LEU A 12 59.18 13.46 11.54
CA LEU A 12 59.03 12.31 12.45
C LEU A 12 57.57 12.26 12.96
N VAL A 13 57.10 11.02 13.20
CA VAL A 13 55.76 10.61 13.71
C VAL A 13 54.71 10.28 12.63
N PHE A 14 54.87 9.12 12.00
CA PHE A 14 53.75 8.37 11.38
C PHE A 14 53.89 6.90 11.75
N LEU A 15 53.63 6.57 13.02
CA LEU A 15 53.53 5.20 13.54
C LEU A 15 52.71 5.27 14.84
N MET A 16 51.40 5.49 14.72
CA MET A 16 50.35 5.14 15.70
C MET A 16 49.01 5.74 15.23
N SER A 17 48.31 5.09 14.30
CA SER A 17 46.89 5.37 14.00
C SER A 17 46.17 4.19 13.32
N SER A 18 46.61 2.95 13.56
CA SER A 18 46.00 1.74 12.98
C SER A 18 45.22 0.89 14.00
N CYS A 19 44.83 1.47 15.15
CA CYS A 19 44.03 0.78 16.18
C CYS A 19 42.66 1.42 16.45
N ASN A 20 42.16 2.30 15.60
CA ASN A 20 40.84 2.94 15.78
C ASN A 20 39.76 2.53 14.78
N GLU A 21 40.08 1.86 13.67
CA GLU A 21 39.05 1.38 12.73
C GLU A 21 38.24 0.21 13.32
N SER A 22 38.85 -0.68 14.10
CA SER A 22 38.15 -1.82 14.71
C SER A 22 37.20 -1.43 15.86
N LYS A 23 37.21 -0.17 16.32
CA LYS A 23 36.27 0.37 17.32
C LYS A 23 35.07 1.07 16.69
N LEU A 24 35.22 1.61 15.49
CA LEU A 24 34.13 2.24 14.72
C LEU A 24 33.18 1.21 14.07
N GLU A 25 33.68 0.02 13.74
CA GLU A 25 32.82 -1.07 13.23
C GLU A 25 31.99 -1.75 14.33
N LYS A 26 32.51 -1.86 15.57
CA LYS A 26 31.74 -2.41 16.70
C LYS A 26 30.60 -1.50 17.16
N THR A 27 30.62 -0.21 16.83
CA THR A 27 29.53 0.71 17.15
C THR A 27 28.26 0.52 16.30
N ASN A 28 28.32 -0.16 15.15
CA ASN A 28 27.14 -0.42 14.32
C ASN A 28 26.28 -1.59 14.82
N ALA A 29 26.87 -2.64 15.41
CA ALA A 29 26.09 -3.76 15.95
C ALA A 29 25.26 -3.38 17.19
N GLN A 30 25.76 -2.41 17.98
CA GLN A 30 25.04 -1.79 19.10
C GLN A 30 23.97 -0.76 18.63
N ASP A 31 23.98 -0.34 17.36
CA ASP A 31 23.06 0.66 16.80
C ASP A 31 21.67 0.07 16.50
N LEU A 32 21.59 -1.11 15.87
CA LEU A 32 20.29 -1.68 15.47
C LEU A 32 19.41 -2.08 16.67
N PHE A 33 19.98 -2.78 17.65
CA PHE A 33 19.21 -3.17 18.84
C PHE A 33 18.82 -1.95 19.68
N SER A 34 19.70 -0.94 19.80
CA SER A 34 19.35 0.32 20.48
C SER A 34 18.20 1.05 19.78
N LYS A 35 18.20 1.12 18.44
CA LYS A 35 17.07 1.65 17.65
C LYS A 35 15.80 0.83 17.81
N PHE A 36 15.91 -0.50 17.93
CA PHE A 36 14.76 -1.36 18.24
C PHE A 36 14.20 -1.08 19.64
N GLN A 37 15.05 -0.91 20.66
CA GLN A 37 14.59 -0.61 22.02
C GLN A 37 13.99 0.80 22.14
N LYS A 38 14.59 1.77 21.44
CA LYS A 38 14.19 3.18 21.44
C LYS A 38 14.01 3.67 20.00
N PRO A 39 12.89 3.33 19.35
CA PRO A 39 12.64 3.73 17.96
C PRO A 39 12.69 5.25 17.78
N PRO A 40 13.43 5.75 16.76
CA PRO A 40 13.43 7.17 16.42
C PRO A 40 12.06 7.60 15.89
N ALA A 41 11.81 8.91 15.83
CA ALA A 41 10.54 9.46 15.36
C ALA A 41 10.15 8.95 13.95
N GLU A 42 11.11 8.81 13.04
CA GLU A 42 10.89 8.31 11.67
C GLU A 42 10.48 6.83 11.58
N ALA A 43 10.77 6.03 12.61
CA ALA A 43 10.33 4.64 12.71
C ALA A 43 8.95 4.53 13.36
N ARG A 44 8.53 5.55 14.12
CA ARG A 44 7.20 5.56 14.75
C ARG A 44 6.12 5.84 13.70
N PRO A 45 4.93 5.24 13.86
CA PRO A 45 3.81 5.50 12.95
C PRO A 45 3.44 6.98 12.98
N PHE A 46 2.90 7.48 11.87
CA PHE A 46 2.34 8.82 11.76
C PHE A 46 0.82 8.73 11.60
N VAL A 47 0.14 9.86 11.69
CA VAL A 47 -1.28 9.98 11.32
C VAL A 47 -1.44 10.90 10.11
N ARG A 48 -2.37 10.56 9.22
CA ARG A 48 -2.92 11.52 8.27
C ARG A 48 -3.88 12.43 9.01
N TRP A 49 -3.49 13.69 9.19
CA TRP A 49 -4.20 14.66 10.01
C TRP A 49 -5.12 15.52 9.17
N TRP A 50 -6.41 15.17 9.18
CA TRP A 50 -7.42 15.83 8.34
C TRP A 50 -7.81 17.19 8.88
N TRP A 51 -7.35 18.26 8.22
CA TRP A 51 -7.78 19.63 8.50
C TRP A 51 -9.13 19.91 7.82
N ASN A 52 -10.19 19.42 8.45
CA ASN A 52 -11.56 19.46 7.95
C ASN A 52 -12.03 20.89 7.67
N GLY A 53 -12.31 21.17 6.40
CA GLY A 53 -12.74 22.48 5.91
C GLY A 53 -11.72 23.60 6.14
N ASN A 54 -10.47 23.31 6.51
CA ASN A 54 -9.51 24.30 7.02
C ASN A 54 -10.10 25.21 8.13
N LYS A 55 -11.01 24.68 8.97
CA LYS A 55 -11.55 25.37 10.14
C LYS A 55 -10.69 25.03 11.34
N ILE A 56 -9.57 25.72 11.49
CA ILE A 56 -8.50 25.36 12.43
C ILE A 56 -8.19 26.50 13.40
N LYS A 57 -7.79 26.15 14.63
CA LYS A 57 -7.43 27.06 15.72
C LYS A 57 -6.14 26.58 16.37
N THR A 58 -5.20 27.47 16.68
CA THR A 58 -3.88 27.14 17.23
C THR A 58 -3.94 26.27 18.50
N LEU A 59 -4.81 26.60 19.45
CA LEU A 59 -4.94 25.86 20.71
C LEU A 59 -5.35 24.39 20.48
N GLU A 60 -6.21 24.12 19.51
CA GLU A 60 -6.62 22.74 19.19
C GLU A 60 -5.51 22.00 18.43
N LEU A 61 -4.74 22.69 17.58
CA LEU A 61 -3.55 22.10 16.96
C LEU A 61 -2.57 21.61 18.03
N ASP A 62 -2.28 22.44 19.05
CA ASP A 62 -1.36 22.09 20.13
C ASP A 62 -1.87 20.91 20.95
N ARG A 63 -3.14 20.93 21.35
CA ARG A 63 -3.79 19.87 22.13
C ARG A 63 -3.75 18.52 21.42
N GLN A 64 -4.07 18.51 20.12
CA GLN A 64 -4.07 17.29 19.31
C GLN A 64 -2.66 16.73 19.09
N LEU A 65 -1.67 17.59 18.88
CA LEU A 65 -0.27 17.16 18.76
C LEU A 65 0.26 16.57 20.09
N GLU A 66 -0.09 17.18 21.22
CA GLU A 66 0.24 16.64 22.55
C GLU A 66 -0.43 15.28 22.80
N SER A 67 -1.69 15.13 22.40
CA SER A 67 -2.40 13.86 22.47
C SER A 67 -1.70 12.74 21.70
N LEU A 68 -1.33 13.01 20.45
CA LEU A 68 -0.61 12.05 19.61
C LEU A 68 0.75 11.72 20.19
N LYS A 69 1.47 12.71 20.73
CA LYS A 69 2.76 12.48 21.40
C LYS A 69 2.60 11.56 22.61
N ASN A 70 1.56 11.77 23.42
CA ASN A 70 1.32 11.01 24.65
C ASN A 70 1.09 9.51 24.41
N VAL A 71 0.53 9.14 23.25
CA VAL A 71 0.38 7.72 22.84
C VAL A 71 1.53 7.20 21.97
N GLY A 72 2.56 8.02 21.72
CA GLY A 72 3.83 7.61 21.14
C GLY A 72 3.98 7.80 19.62
N PHE A 73 3.11 8.57 18.95
CA PHE A 73 3.25 8.83 17.51
C PHE A 73 4.55 9.59 17.20
N GLY A 74 5.12 9.31 16.02
CA GLY A 74 6.36 9.93 15.55
C GLY A 74 6.15 11.22 14.78
N GLY A 75 4.94 11.45 14.26
CA GLY A 75 4.69 12.57 13.35
C GLY A 75 3.27 12.62 12.82
N VAL A 76 3.04 13.65 12.01
CA VAL A 76 1.76 13.94 11.36
C VAL A 76 1.97 14.27 9.88
N GLU A 77 1.01 13.90 9.05
CA GLU A 77 0.85 14.43 7.69
C GLU A 77 -0.30 15.45 7.71
N ILE A 78 0.01 16.74 7.59
CA ILE A 78 -1.01 17.79 7.48
C ILE A 78 -1.75 17.64 6.16
N ASN A 79 -3.07 17.44 6.22
CA ASN A 79 -3.89 17.17 5.04
C ASN A 79 -5.18 18.03 5.01
N PRO A 80 -5.15 19.19 4.32
CA PRO A 80 -6.32 20.01 4.08
C PRO A 80 -7.38 19.30 3.23
N ILE A 81 -8.63 19.26 3.70
CA ILE A 81 -9.72 18.57 3.02
C ILE A 81 -11.05 19.31 3.17
N ALA A 82 -11.97 19.17 2.22
CA ALA A 82 -13.31 19.77 2.28
C ALA A 82 -14.06 19.38 3.56
N MET A 83 -14.85 20.30 4.13
CA MET A 83 -15.68 20.03 5.31
C MET A 83 -16.62 18.84 5.04
N PRO A 84 -16.74 17.86 5.95
CA PRO A 84 -17.72 16.79 5.78
C PRO A 84 -19.15 17.36 5.80
N ALA A 85 -19.99 16.94 4.84
CA ALA A 85 -21.33 17.50 4.65
C ALA A 85 -22.22 17.41 5.90
N ALA A 86 -22.03 16.40 6.74
CA ALA A 86 -22.77 16.21 7.99
C ALA A 86 -22.47 17.31 9.05
N PHE A 87 -21.40 18.08 8.87
CA PHE A 87 -20.91 19.06 9.82
C PHE A 87 -20.78 20.45 9.18
N ASN A 88 -21.69 20.85 8.29
CA ASN A 88 -21.61 22.18 7.69
C ASN A 88 -21.78 23.26 8.78
N LYS A 89 -20.67 23.90 9.19
CA LYS A 89 -20.62 24.93 10.24
C LYS A 89 -20.43 26.32 9.62
N ASN A 90 -20.91 27.35 10.31
CA ASN A 90 -20.76 28.75 9.91
C ASN A 90 -19.36 29.35 10.20
N GLU A 91 -18.46 28.60 10.86
CA GLU A 91 -17.10 29.08 11.15
C GLU A 91 -16.34 29.47 9.87
N LYS A 92 -15.45 30.46 9.96
CA LYS A 92 -14.63 30.89 8.82
C LYS A 92 -13.62 29.80 8.46
N SER A 93 -13.66 29.36 7.21
CA SER A 93 -12.61 28.50 6.64
C SER A 93 -11.41 29.34 6.20
N LEU A 94 -10.21 28.83 6.47
CA LEU A 94 -8.99 29.37 5.87
C LEU A 94 -8.83 28.87 4.43
N VAL A 95 -8.38 29.76 3.55
CA VAL A 95 -8.13 29.44 2.15
C VAL A 95 -6.74 28.83 2.03
N TRP A 96 -6.59 27.72 1.30
CA TRP A 96 -5.29 27.10 1.08
C TRP A 96 -4.30 28.09 0.47
N MET A 97 -3.08 28.13 1.01
CA MET A 97 -2.04 29.13 0.69
C MET A 97 -2.39 30.60 0.99
N SER A 98 -3.47 30.89 1.73
CA SER A 98 -3.62 32.20 2.38
C SER A 98 -2.56 32.42 3.44
N ASP A 99 -2.32 33.69 3.76
CA ASP A 99 -1.35 34.11 4.77
C ASP A 99 -1.64 33.48 6.14
N GLU A 100 -2.91 33.50 6.56
CA GLU A 100 -3.35 32.91 7.83
C GLU A 100 -3.24 31.38 7.83
N TRP A 101 -3.50 30.72 6.69
CA TRP A 101 -3.33 29.27 6.59
C TRP A 101 -1.85 28.86 6.70
N VAL A 102 -0.96 29.62 6.04
CA VAL A 102 0.50 29.38 6.14
C VAL A 102 0.97 29.55 7.59
N ASP A 103 0.49 30.56 8.30
CA ASP A 103 0.83 30.77 9.71
C ASP A 103 0.43 29.57 10.58
N MET A 104 -0.70 28.92 10.30
CA MET A 104 -1.12 27.71 11.00
C MET A 104 -0.23 26.50 10.71
N VAL A 105 0.22 26.33 9.46
CA VAL A 105 1.18 25.26 9.10
C VAL A 105 2.51 25.46 9.83
N VAL A 106 3.01 26.69 9.84
CA VAL A 106 4.27 27.03 10.53
C VAL A 106 4.14 26.81 12.05
N HIS A 107 3.01 27.19 12.64
CA HIS A 107 2.70 26.92 14.05
C HIS A 107 2.71 25.43 14.36
N ALA A 108 1.95 24.64 13.59
CA ALA A 108 1.89 23.19 13.77
C ALA A 108 3.26 22.51 13.58
N ALA A 109 4.04 22.91 12.59
CA ALA A 109 5.37 22.37 12.34
C ALA A 109 6.34 22.67 13.50
N LYS A 110 6.34 23.90 14.03
CA LYS A 110 7.14 24.27 15.21
C LYS A 110 6.73 23.46 16.44
N LYS A 111 5.44 23.38 16.75
CA LYS A 111 4.94 22.58 17.88
C LYS A 111 5.31 21.10 17.73
N THR A 112 5.17 20.54 16.53
CA THR A 112 5.54 19.15 16.23
C THR A 112 7.03 18.91 16.51
N LYS A 113 7.90 19.84 16.06
CA LYS A 113 9.33 19.80 16.33
C LYS A 113 9.66 19.90 17.82
N ASP A 114 8.99 20.79 18.56
CA ASP A 114 9.16 20.95 20.01
C ASP A 114 8.80 19.67 20.79
N LEU A 115 7.85 18.88 20.27
CA LEU A 115 7.48 17.56 20.81
C LEU A 115 8.42 16.42 20.37
N GLY A 116 9.46 16.72 19.58
CA GLY A 116 10.37 15.73 19.01
C GLY A 116 9.69 14.80 17.99
N MET A 117 8.68 15.31 17.30
CA MET A 117 7.96 14.64 16.23
C MET A 117 8.32 15.24 14.86
N ILE A 118 7.81 14.64 13.79
CA ILE A 118 8.07 15.02 12.40
C ILE A 118 6.78 15.50 11.71
N THR A 119 6.88 16.54 10.91
CA THR A 119 5.78 17.03 10.06
C THR A 119 6.03 16.68 8.60
N ASP A 120 5.06 16.02 7.98
CA ASP A 120 4.91 15.92 6.53
C ASP A 120 3.65 16.72 6.11
N ILE A 121 3.51 17.05 4.82
CA ILE A 121 2.35 17.77 4.31
C ILE A 121 1.96 17.27 2.91
N ILE A 122 0.66 17.21 2.61
CA ILE A 122 0.22 17.00 1.22
C ILE A 122 0.53 18.23 0.35
N ALA A 123 0.93 18.04 -0.90
CA ALA A 123 1.27 19.14 -1.80
C ALA A 123 0.10 20.06 -2.18
N GLY A 124 -1.14 19.67 -1.87
CA GLY A 124 -2.37 20.34 -2.29
C GLY A 124 -3.48 20.29 -1.23
N THR A 125 -4.71 20.07 -1.68
CA THR A 125 -5.86 19.78 -0.81
C THR A 125 -6.71 18.73 -1.49
N GLY A 126 -7.15 17.68 -0.80
CA GLY A 126 -7.81 16.56 -1.48
C GLY A 126 -6.95 16.00 -2.63
N TRP A 127 -7.57 15.52 -3.71
CA TRP A 127 -6.85 14.90 -4.84
C TRP A 127 -7.63 14.92 -6.16
N PRO A 128 -6.97 14.86 -7.34
CA PRO A 128 -5.54 15.11 -7.56
C PRO A 128 -5.23 16.62 -7.48
N PHE A 129 -4.04 17.05 -7.89
CA PHE A 129 -3.62 18.45 -7.76
C PHE A 129 -4.43 19.40 -8.67
N GLY A 130 -4.90 20.48 -8.07
CA GLY A 130 -5.75 21.46 -8.72
C GLY A 130 -6.14 22.60 -7.79
N GLY A 131 -6.94 23.54 -8.31
CA GLY A 131 -7.36 24.71 -7.56
C GLY A 131 -8.16 25.71 -8.37
N GLU A 132 -8.88 26.58 -7.66
CA GLU A 132 -9.79 27.58 -8.25
C GLU A 132 -9.06 28.62 -9.12
N PHE A 133 -7.76 28.80 -8.86
CA PHE A 133 -6.88 29.74 -9.54
C PHE A 133 -6.41 29.31 -10.94
N LEU A 134 -6.69 28.06 -11.36
CA LEU A 134 -6.23 27.56 -12.66
C LEU A 134 -7.04 28.15 -13.82
N LYS A 135 -6.31 28.61 -14.84
CA LYS A 135 -6.85 29.00 -16.14
C LYS A 135 -7.20 27.77 -16.98
N ASP A 136 -8.07 27.92 -17.96
CA ASP A 136 -8.58 26.76 -18.72
C ASP A 136 -7.44 26.00 -19.44
N GLU A 137 -6.47 26.70 -20.01
CA GLU A 137 -5.30 26.12 -20.71
C GLU A 137 -4.31 25.37 -19.78
N GLU A 138 -4.41 25.57 -18.46
CA GLU A 138 -3.57 24.92 -17.44
C GLU A 138 -4.19 23.62 -16.91
N THR A 139 -5.41 23.28 -17.34
CA THR A 139 -6.19 22.15 -16.79
C THR A 139 -6.02 20.86 -17.58
N SER A 140 -6.35 19.74 -16.97
CA SER A 140 -6.23 18.42 -17.59
C SER A 140 -7.12 18.26 -18.83
N GLN A 141 -6.59 17.58 -19.85
CA GLN A 141 -7.33 17.20 -21.05
C GLN A 141 -7.59 15.69 -21.11
N ARG A 142 -8.67 15.32 -21.80
CA ARG A 142 -8.86 13.94 -22.28
C ARG A 142 -9.55 13.92 -23.64
N MET A 143 -9.20 12.94 -24.45
CA MET A 143 -9.90 12.61 -25.67
C MET A 143 -10.98 11.57 -25.42
N VAL A 144 -12.19 11.86 -25.92
CA VAL A 144 -13.32 10.92 -25.97
C VAL A 144 -13.68 10.65 -27.41
N THR A 145 -14.14 9.44 -27.71
CA THR A 145 -14.46 9.04 -29.09
C THR A 145 -15.79 8.28 -29.14
N ASP A 146 -16.44 8.36 -30.29
CA ASP A 146 -17.62 7.58 -30.65
C ASP A 146 -17.74 7.52 -32.18
N PHE A 147 -18.73 6.79 -32.70
CA PHE A 147 -18.93 6.65 -34.13
C PHE A 147 -20.41 6.67 -34.54
N ILE A 148 -20.65 6.94 -35.83
CA ILE A 148 -21.94 6.83 -36.51
C ILE A 148 -21.80 5.81 -37.64
N GLU A 149 -22.77 4.92 -37.80
CA GLU A 149 -22.78 3.96 -38.91
C GLU A 149 -23.38 4.61 -40.18
N TYR A 150 -22.75 4.36 -41.33
CA TYR A 150 -23.23 4.78 -42.64
C TYR A 150 -23.22 3.59 -43.62
N ASN A 151 -24.20 3.55 -44.52
CA ASN A 151 -24.21 2.61 -45.64
C ASN A 151 -23.44 3.18 -46.86
N SER A 152 -23.16 2.30 -47.82
CA SER A 152 -22.62 2.65 -49.14
C SER A 152 -23.43 3.77 -49.81
N ASN A 153 -22.75 4.71 -50.47
CA ASN A 153 -23.35 5.83 -51.22
C ASN A 153 -24.14 6.87 -50.40
N GLU A 154 -24.13 6.80 -49.07
CA GLU A 154 -24.73 7.83 -48.23
C GLU A 154 -23.89 9.12 -48.24
N VAL A 155 -24.56 10.26 -47.97
CA VAL A 155 -23.91 11.57 -47.82
C VAL A 155 -23.85 11.94 -46.35
N ILE A 156 -22.64 12.11 -45.85
CA ILE A 156 -22.36 12.53 -44.49
C ILE A 156 -22.51 14.04 -44.39
N LYS A 157 -23.41 14.51 -43.51
CA LYS A 157 -23.62 15.92 -43.20
C LYS A 157 -23.60 16.13 -41.70
N VAL A 158 -22.46 16.58 -41.18
CA VAL A 158 -22.25 16.83 -39.74
C VAL A 158 -21.40 18.08 -39.53
N ASP A 159 -21.48 18.66 -38.34
CA ASP A 159 -20.57 19.70 -37.86
C ASP A 159 -20.18 19.43 -36.40
N GLU A 160 -19.23 20.21 -35.88
CA GLU A 160 -18.71 20.04 -34.52
C GLU A 160 -19.84 20.11 -33.47
N GLU A 161 -20.75 21.08 -33.58
CA GLU A 161 -21.84 21.26 -32.63
C GLU A 161 -22.77 20.03 -32.62
N TYR A 162 -23.12 19.49 -33.79
CA TYR A 162 -23.89 18.26 -33.90
C TYR A 162 -23.20 17.09 -33.20
N LEU A 163 -21.90 16.87 -33.45
CA LEU A 163 -21.14 15.76 -32.88
C LEU A 163 -21.00 15.88 -31.34
N ILE A 164 -20.77 17.10 -30.83
CA ILE A 164 -20.73 17.36 -29.39
C ILE A 164 -22.10 17.06 -28.74
N ASN A 165 -23.18 17.53 -29.35
CA ASN A 165 -24.53 17.31 -28.83
C ASN A 165 -24.91 15.83 -28.87
N LEU A 166 -24.53 15.11 -29.93
CA LEU A 166 -24.71 13.66 -30.04
C LEU A 166 -23.99 12.93 -28.91
N TYR A 167 -22.72 13.27 -28.66
CA TYR A 167 -21.93 12.68 -27.56
C TYR A 167 -22.57 12.95 -26.20
N LYS A 168 -22.91 14.21 -25.91
CA LYS A 168 -23.54 14.61 -24.63
C LYS A 168 -24.87 13.89 -24.42
N LYS A 169 -25.70 13.75 -25.46
CA LYS A 169 -26.97 13.03 -25.39
C LYS A 169 -26.77 11.56 -25.07
N LYS A 170 -25.79 10.91 -25.69
CA LYS A 170 -25.51 9.47 -25.52
C LYS A 170 -24.84 9.15 -24.19
N PHE A 171 -23.87 9.96 -23.76
CA PHE A 171 -23.00 9.66 -22.62
C PHE A 171 -23.21 10.56 -21.39
N GLY A 172 -24.05 11.59 -21.44
CA GLY A 172 -24.23 12.54 -20.33
C GLY A 172 -24.68 11.92 -19.00
N LYS A 173 -25.30 10.73 -19.04
CA LYS A 173 -25.70 9.96 -17.84
C LYS A 173 -24.67 8.89 -17.43
N ALA A 174 -23.61 8.69 -18.22
CA ALA A 174 -22.59 7.69 -17.93
C ALA A 174 -21.86 8.02 -16.64
N ARG A 175 -21.40 6.98 -15.91
CA ARG A 175 -20.69 7.15 -14.64
C ARG A 175 -19.44 8.03 -14.78
N ALA A 176 -18.75 7.97 -15.91
CA ALA A 176 -17.56 8.78 -16.20
C ALA A 176 -17.85 10.29 -16.37
N GLN A 177 -19.13 10.67 -16.52
CA GLN A 177 -19.57 12.06 -16.69
C GLN A 177 -20.27 12.62 -15.43
N ARG A 178 -20.49 11.82 -14.38
CA ARG A 178 -21.24 12.24 -13.17
C ARG A 178 -20.58 13.37 -12.37
N HIS A 179 -19.26 13.46 -12.44
CA HIS A 179 -18.45 14.43 -11.70
C HIS A 179 -17.70 15.36 -12.66
N ILE A 180 -18.28 15.61 -13.84
CA ILE A 180 -17.70 16.53 -14.81
C ILE A 180 -17.75 17.95 -14.26
N SER A 181 -16.65 18.71 -14.42
CA SER A 181 -16.64 20.11 -13.98
C SER A 181 -17.65 20.92 -14.79
N LYS A 182 -18.23 21.94 -14.15
CA LYS A 182 -19.13 22.89 -14.83
C LYS A 182 -18.41 23.73 -15.89
N ARG A 183 -17.08 23.83 -15.82
CA ARG A 183 -16.22 24.57 -16.78
C ARG A 183 -15.81 23.73 -18.00
N THR A 184 -16.30 22.49 -18.12
CA THR A 184 -15.87 21.59 -19.21
C THR A 184 -16.22 22.15 -20.59
N THR A 185 -15.22 22.25 -21.46
CA THR A 185 -15.40 22.55 -22.88
C THR A 185 -15.10 21.33 -23.75
N TYR A 186 -15.60 21.36 -25.00
CA TYR A 186 -15.46 20.29 -25.98
C TYR A 186 -14.96 20.90 -27.30
N GLY A 187 -14.08 20.21 -28.01
CA GLY A 187 -13.66 20.58 -29.38
C GLY A 187 -13.39 19.35 -30.24
N LEU A 188 -13.69 19.42 -31.54
CA LEU A 188 -13.45 18.32 -32.48
C LEU A 188 -11.96 18.20 -32.79
N ALA A 189 -11.39 17.03 -32.49
CA ALA A 189 -9.97 16.76 -32.67
C ALA A 189 -9.68 15.82 -33.85
N ASN A 190 -10.57 14.86 -34.12
CA ASN A 190 -10.41 13.92 -35.22
C ASN A 190 -11.77 13.51 -35.81
N LEU A 191 -11.79 13.27 -37.11
CA LEU A 191 -12.93 12.81 -37.88
C LEU A 191 -12.43 11.88 -38.98
N ALA A 192 -12.83 10.61 -38.96
CA ALA A 192 -12.33 9.59 -39.87
C ALA A 192 -13.44 8.66 -40.37
N LEU A 193 -13.31 8.23 -41.62
CA LEU A 193 -14.17 7.21 -42.23
C LEU A 193 -13.44 5.87 -42.23
N ILE A 194 -14.05 4.85 -41.65
CA ILE A 194 -13.43 3.54 -41.42
C ILE A 194 -14.35 2.43 -41.94
N PRO A 195 -13.89 1.53 -42.83
CA PRO A 195 -14.66 0.37 -43.23
C PRO A 195 -15.05 -0.52 -42.05
N LYS A 196 -16.25 -1.09 -42.05
CA LYS A 196 -16.67 -2.03 -40.98
C LYS A 196 -15.77 -3.25 -40.89
N ASP A 197 -15.28 -3.73 -42.02
CA ASP A 197 -14.39 -4.89 -42.14
C ASP A 197 -12.97 -4.43 -42.51
N CYS A 198 -12.43 -3.47 -41.73
CA CYS A 198 -11.11 -2.89 -41.96
C CYS A 198 -10.00 -3.93 -41.76
N ASN A 199 -9.12 -4.01 -42.76
CA ASN A 199 -8.00 -4.95 -42.81
C ASN A 199 -6.64 -4.24 -42.83
N ASP A 200 -6.60 -3.00 -43.32
CA ASP A 200 -5.37 -2.22 -43.41
C ASP A 200 -5.61 -0.73 -43.10
N LYS A 201 -4.64 -0.09 -42.44
CA LYS A 201 -4.74 1.32 -42.06
C LYS A 201 -4.86 2.26 -43.26
N SER A 202 -4.39 1.88 -44.44
CA SER A 202 -4.51 2.69 -45.67
C SER A 202 -5.96 2.95 -46.05
N GLN A 203 -6.89 2.04 -45.69
CA GLN A 203 -8.32 2.16 -45.96
C GLN A 203 -9.02 3.26 -45.13
N ILE A 204 -8.36 3.76 -44.09
CA ILE A 204 -8.89 4.81 -43.23
C ILE A 204 -8.70 6.17 -43.89
N ILE A 205 -9.81 6.90 -44.05
CA ILE A 205 -9.87 8.21 -44.69
C ILE A 205 -10.02 9.30 -43.61
N ASN A 206 -9.06 10.23 -43.55
CA ASN A 206 -9.15 11.39 -42.66
C ASN A 206 -10.07 12.46 -43.29
N LEU A 207 -11.12 12.82 -42.55
CA LEU A 207 -12.14 13.78 -42.98
C LEU A 207 -12.00 15.16 -42.33
N ILE A 208 -11.07 15.37 -41.40
CA ILE A 208 -10.82 16.71 -40.81
C ILE A 208 -10.44 17.73 -41.88
N GLY A 209 -9.61 17.34 -42.85
CA GLY A 209 -9.23 18.22 -43.96
C GLY A 209 -10.35 18.53 -44.95
N HIS A 210 -11.51 17.86 -44.84
CA HIS A 210 -12.68 18.04 -45.70
C HIS A 210 -13.75 18.95 -45.07
N LEU A 211 -13.49 19.49 -43.87
CA LEU A 211 -14.36 20.47 -43.25
C LEU A 211 -14.27 21.82 -43.96
N ASP A 212 -15.40 22.49 -44.16
CA ASP A 212 -15.42 23.85 -44.69
C ASP A 212 -14.94 24.88 -43.64
N LYS A 213 -14.84 26.16 -44.04
CA LYS A 213 -14.43 27.26 -43.14
C LYS A 213 -15.37 27.47 -41.94
N LYS A 214 -16.58 26.88 -41.96
CA LYS A 214 -17.56 26.92 -40.87
C LYS A 214 -17.57 25.61 -40.07
N GLY A 215 -16.61 24.70 -40.30
CA GLY A 215 -16.51 23.43 -39.61
C GLY A 215 -17.54 22.37 -40.04
N LYS A 216 -18.16 22.53 -41.21
CA LYS A 216 -19.17 21.59 -41.71
C LYS A 216 -18.55 20.57 -42.66
N LEU A 217 -18.91 19.30 -42.47
CA LEU A 217 -18.61 18.21 -43.39
C LEU A 217 -19.79 17.98 -44.34
N ASN A 218 -19.51 17.88 -45.63
CA ASN A 218 -20.43 17.35 -46.64
C ASN A 218 -19.67 16.38 -47.54
N TYR A 219 -19.75 15.08 -47.27
CA TYR A 219 -18.90 14.06 -47.90
C TYR A 219 -19.74 12.88 -48.42
N LYS A 220 -19.54 12.50 -49.68
CA LYS A 220 -20.21 11.33 -50.29
C LYS A 220 -19.34 10.09 -50.18
N ILE A 221 -19.90 8.99 -49.67
CA ILE A 221 -19.18 7.71 -49.55
C ILE A 221 -19.18 7.01 -50.91
N GLU A 222 -18.06 7.04 -51.64
CA GLU A 222 -17.89 6.39 -52.95
C GLU A 222 -17.39 4.95 -52.80
N SER A 223 -18.18 4.09 -52.16
CA SER A 223 -17.81 2.69 -51.94
C SER A 223 -19.04 1.81 -51.73
N SER A 224 -18.93 0.53 -52.07
CA SER A 224 -19.94 -0.52 -51.82
C SER A 224 -19.92 -1.08 -50.39
N GLU A 225 -18.94 -0.69 -49.58
CA GLU A 225 -18.78 -1.14 -48.20
C GLU A 225 -19.62 -0.31 -47.23
N LYS A 226 -19.83 -0.86 -46.02
CA LYS A 226 -20.39 -0.10 -44.89
C LYS A 226 -19.27 0.57 -44.12
N TYR A 227 -19.55 1.76 -43.61
CA TYR A 227 -18.55 2.57 -42.92
C TYR A 227 -19.01 2.98 -41.54
N TYR A 228 -18.01 3.31 -40.73
CA TYR A 228 -18.14 4.07 -39.53
C TYR A 228 -17.53 5.46 -39.74
N LEU A 229 -18.31 6.50 -39.47
CA LEU A 229 -17.77 7.84 -39.22
C LEU A 229 -17.35 7.91 -37.76
N SER A 230 -16.06 7.72 -37.47
CA SER A 230 -15.49 7.93 -36.15
C SER A 230 -15.20 9.41 -35.94
N TYR A 231 -15.56 9.91 -34.75
CA TYR A 231 -15.21 11.25 -34.30
C TYR A 231 -14.56 11.20 -32.92
N SER A 232 -13.63 12.12 -32.67
CA SER A 232 -12.95 12.28 -31.39
C SER A 232 -13.04 13.73 -30.93
N LEU A 233 -13.43 13.93 -29.67
CA LEU A 233 -13.58 15.23 -29.04
C LEU A 233 -12.56 15.37 -27.91
N ILE A 234 -11.86 16.49 -27.85
CA ILE A 234 -11.08 16.88 -26.67
C ILE A 234 -12.05 17.47 -25.64
N GLN A 235 -12.01 16.93 -24.42
CA GLN A 235 -12.63 17.53 -23.23
C GLN A 235 -11.54 18.21 -22.42
N GLN A 236 -11.65 19.52 -22.26
CA GLN A 236 -10.79 20.35 -21.41
C GLN A 236 -11.51 20.63 -20.09
N ASN A 237 -10.76 20.76 -19.00
CA ASN A 237 -11.31 21.14 -17.69
C ASN A 237 -12.45 20.19 -17.26
N PHE A 238 -12.26 18.89 -17.45
CA PHE A 238 -13.34 17.93 -17.31
C PHE A 238 -13.55 17.45 -15.86
N ARG A 239 -12.72 17.90 -14.91
CA ARG A 239 -12.78 17.48 -13.50
C ARG A 239 -12.28 18.56 -12.55
N ASP A 240 -12.95 18.65 -11.41
CA ASP A 240 -12.51 19.38 -10.23
C ASP A 240 -11.84 18.45 -9.20
N VAL A 241 -10.99 19.01 -8.34
CA VAL A 241 -10.34 18.31 -7.22
C VAL A 241 -11.39 17.66 -6.33
N THR A 242 -11.24 16.35 -6.12
CA THR A 242 -12.08 15.60 -5.18
C THR A 242 -11.82 16.13 -3.79
N LEU A 243 -12.88 16.65 -3.16
CA LEU A 243 -12.86 17.06 -1.76
C LEU A 243 -11.81 18.16 -1.46
N GLY A 244 -11.53 19.02 -2.43
CA GLY A 244 -10.64 20.17 -2.23
C GLY A 244 -11.16 21.11 -1.14
N ALA A 245 -10.25 21.64 -0.31
CA ALA A 245 -10.55 22.71 0.63
C ALA A 245 -10.60 24.06 -0.10
N PRO A 246 -11.16 25.14 0.49
CA PRO A 246 -11.26 26.44 -0.17
C PRO A 246 -9.93 26.92 -0.77
N GLY A 247 -9.95 27.41 -2.01
CA GLY A 247 -8.77 27.76 -2.81
C GLY A 247 -8.19 26.59 -3.63
N GLY A 248 -8.26 25.37 -3.09
CA GLY A 248 -7.91 24.12 -3.78
C GLY A 248 -9.10 23.38 -4.41
N ALA A 249 -10.33 23.85 -4.20
CA ALA A 249 -11.58 23.21 -4.63
C ALA A 249 -11.98 23.54 -6.08
N GLY A 250 -11.03 23.56 -7.02
CA GLY A 250 -11.25 23.92 -8.42
C GLY A 250 -10.81 22.85 -9.42
N PRO A 251 -10.62 23.20 -10.70
CA PRO A 251 -10.17 22.28 -11.73
C PRO A 251 -8.86 21.56 -11.41
N VAL A 252 -8.67 20.40 -12.03
CA VAL A 252 -7.42 19.62 -11.97
C VAL A 252 -6.42 20.14 -13.00
N MET A 253 -5.15 20.27 -12.60
CA MET A 253 -4.07 20.73 -13.49
C MET A 253 -3.70 19.70 -14.57
N ASP A 254 -3.08 20.14 -15.66
CA ASP A 254 -2.50 19.22 -16.64
C ASP A 254 -1.20 18.59 -16.12
N HIS A 255 -1.27 17.31 -15.74
CA HIS A 255 -0.13 16.55 -15.23
C HIS A 255 0.86 16.14 -16.33
N TYR A 256 0.48 16.28 -17.61
CA TYR A 256 1.37 15.98 -18.73
C TYR A 256 2.23 17.18 -19.14
N LYS A 257 2.06 18.35 -18.53
CA LYS A 257 2.87 19.56 -18.77
C LYS A 257 3.79 19.84 -17.58
N LYS A 258 5.11 19.86 -17.84
CA LYS A 258 6.13 20.06 -16.79
C LYS A 258 5.99 21.42 -16.13
N GLU A 259 5.79 22.45 -16.94
CA GLU A 259 5.61 23.84 -16.53
C GLU A 259 4.39 24.02 -15.61
N MET A 260 3.31 23.27 -15.84
CA MET A 260 2.10 23.31 -15.02
C MET A 260 2.34 22.66 -13.65
N THR A 261 2.98 21.49 -13.64
CA THR A 261 3.39 20.82 -12.40
C THR A 261 4.30 21.72 -11.56
N LEU A 262 5.33 22.31 -12.18
CA LEU A 262 6.26 23.19 -11.47
C LEU A 262 5.58 24.46 -10.95
N ALA A 263 4.71 25.08 -11.76
CA ALA A 263 3.95 26.25 -11.33
C ALA A 263 3.05 25.94 -10.13
N TYR A 264 2.39 24.77 -10.13
CA TYR A 264 1.57 24.31 -9.00
C TYR A 264 2.41 24.18 -7.72
N LEU A 265 3.50 23.40 -7.78
CA LEU A 265 4.36 23.11 -6.64
C LEU A 265 5.05 24.36 -6.07
N ASN A 266 5.45 25.30 -6.92
CA ASN A 266 6.06 26.56 -6.48
C ASN A 266 5.19 27.37 -5.50
N ARG A 267 3.87 27.13 -5.45
CA ARG A 267 2.99 27.77 -4.45
C ARG A 267 3.37 27.39 -3.02
N LEU A 268 3.92 26.20 -2.80
CA LEU A 268 4.36 25.73 -1.47
C LEU A 268 5.54 26.56 -0.92
N LYS A 269 6.33 27.22 -1.79
CA LYS A 269 7.42 28.11 -1.37
C LYS A 269 6.93 29.31 -0.57
N LYS A 270 5.65 29.67 -0.70
CA LYS A 270 5.03 30.70 0.13
C LYS A 270 5.18 30.41 1.63
N ILE A 271 5.22 29.13 2.03
CA ILE A 271 5.45 28.75 3.44
C ILE A 271 6.81 29.27 3.92
N SER A 272 7.87 29.03 3.15
CA SER A 272 9.21 29.51 3.49
C SER A 272 9.39 31.01 3.30
N GLU A 273 8.81 31.58 2.24
CA GLU A 273 8.89 33.03 1.96
C GLU A 273 8.22 33.86 3.05
N ARG A 274 7.04 33.44 3.52
CA ARG A 274 6.30 34.13 4.56
C ARG A 274 6.94 33.97 5.93
N SER A 275 7.37 32.76 6.27
CA SER A 275 7.91 32.47 7.60
C SER A 275 9.36 32.92 7.79
N GLY A 276 10.11 33.10 6.70
CA GLY A 276 11.57 33.26 6.72
C GLY A 276 12.32 31.99 7.09
N ILE A 277 11.65 30.83 7.13
CA ILE A 277 12.22 29.53 7.51
C ILE A 277 12.22 28.59 6.29
N PRO A 278 13.36 28.00 5.91
CA PRO A 278 13.42 27.01 4.82
C PRO A 278 12.44 25.84 5.02
N LEU A 279 11.88 25.31 3.93
CA LEU A 279 10.87 24.25 3.99
C LEU A 279 11.35 23.03 4.77
N ASN A 280 12.58 22.58 4.54
CA ASN A 280 13.18 21.41 5.19
C ASN A 280 13.35 21.54 6.72
N GLN A 281 13.29 22.76 7.27
CA GLN A 281 13.32 22.98 8.71
C GLN A 281 11.94 22.88 9.37
N LEU A 282 10.87 22.90 8.57
CA LEU A 282 9.48 22.81 9.00
C LEU A 282 8.84 21.47 8.61
N ILE A 283 9.17 20.95 7.43
CA ILE A 283 8.53 19.80 6.79
C ILE A 283 9.61 18.83 6.34
N ARG A 284 9.48 17.55 6.70
CA ARG A 284 10.39 16.49 6.23
C ARG A 284 10.05 16.07 4.82
N ALA A 285 8.79 15.72 4.56
CA ALA A 285 8.36 15.24 3.25
C ALA A 285 7.11 15.98 2.74
N ILE A 286 7.06 16.18 1.43
CA ILE A 286 5.83 16.53 0.73
C ILE A 286 5.21 15.23 0.23
N PHE A 287 3.90 15.09 0.42
CA PHE A 287 3.12 13.93 0.04
C PHE A 287 2.26 14.20 -1.19
N CYS A 288 2.24 13.23 -2.12
CA CYS A 288 1.26 13.12 -3.18
C CYS A 288 0.43 11.85 -2.96
N ASP A 289 -0.89 12.03 -2.89
CA ASP A 289 -1.86 10.93 -2.81
C ASP A 289 -1.93 10.14 -4.12
N SER A 290 -2.62 9.00 -4.10
CA SER A 290 -2.86 8.18 -5.28
C SER A 290 -3.53 9.00 -6.38
N ILE A 291 -2.97 8.92 -7.59
CA ILE A 291 -3.35 9.86 -8.63
C ILE A 291 -4.69 9.48 -9.27
N GLU A 292 -5.67 10.38 -9.15
CA GLU A 292 -7.01 10.20 -9.70
C GLU A 292 -7.30 11.05 -10.94
N VAL A 293 -6.61 10.79 -12.05
CA VAL A 293 -6.74 11.63 -13.27
C VAL A 293 -8.02 11.39 -14.08
N SER A 294 -8.89 10.44 -13.69
CA SER A 294 -10.18 10.13 -14.36
C SER A 294 -10.16 10.13 -15.89
N GLY A 295 -9.14 9.45 -16.41
CA GLY A 295 -8.99 9.23 -17.84
C GLY A 295 -8.36 10.40 -18.59
N ALA A 296 -7.65 11.31 -17.91
CA ALA A 296 -6.73 12.22 -18.59
C ALA A 296 -5.77 11.39 -19.44
N ASN A 297 -5.84 11.57 -20.74
CA ASN A 297 -5.14 10.75 -21.73
C ASN A 297 -4.62 11.60 -22.88
N TRP A 298 -4.63 12.92 -22.78
CA TRP A 298 -4.19 13.80 -23.84
C TRP A 298 -3.60 15.07 -23.25
N THR A 299 -2.76 15.72 -24.04
CA THR A 299 -2.28 17.10 -23.83
C THR A 299 -1.89 17.65 -25.20
N ASP A 300 -1.89 18.97 -25.36
CA ASP A 300 -1.53 19.60 -26.62
C ASP A 300 -0.12 19.19 -27.06
N GLY A 301 0.03 18.80 -28.32
CA GLY A 301 1.32 18.38 -28.89
C GLY A 301 1.72 16.93 -28.61
N PHE A 302 0.88 16.14 -27.93
CA PHE A 302 1.17 14.73 -27.66
C PHE A 302 1.41 13.91 -28.95
N GLU A 303 0.72 14.22 -30.04
CA GLU A 303 0.92 13.60 -31.35
C GLU A 303 2.34 13.82 -31.91
N ASN A 304 2.94 14.98 -31.62
CA ASN A 304 4.31 15.29 -32.02
C ASN A 304 5.32 14.53 -31.16
N ILE A 305 5.04 14.38 -29.86
CA ILE A 305 5.85 13.54 -28.97
C ILE A 305 5.79 12.10 -29.47
N PHE A 306 4.60 11.59 -29.79
CA PHE A 306 4.41 10.24 -30.31
C PHE A 306 5.20 9.99 -31.60
N PHE A 307 5.08 10.89 -32.58
CA PHE A 307 5.80 10.77 -33.85
C PHE A 307 7.33 10.78 -33.65
N ARG A 308 7.84 11.66 -32.78
CA ARG A 308 9.29 11.72 -32.48
C ARG A 308 9.79 10.47 -31.77
N THR A 309 8.99 9.86 -30.89
CA THR A 309 9.39 8.67 -30.14
C THR A 309 9.38 7.41 -31.01
N TYR A 310 8.35 7.22 -31.84
CA TYR A 310 8.15 5.94 -32.56
C TYR A 310 8.34 6.00 -34.08
N GLY A 311 8.53 7.19 -34.65
CA GLY A 311 8.79 7.36 -36.09
C GLY A 311 7.57 7.19 -37.01
N TYR A 312 6.37 7.01 -36.45
CA TYR A 312 5.11 6.94 -37.21
C TYR A 312 4.00 7.79 -36.58
N LYS A 313 3.02 8.19 -37.39
CA LYS A 313 1.92 9.07 -36.95
C LYS A 313 0.78 8.28 -36.31
N LEU A 314 0.17 8.88 -35.28
CA LEU A 314 -1.00 8.33 -34.59
C LEU A 314 -2.31 8.58 -35.36
N ASP A 315 -2.32 9.48 -36.34
CA ASP A 315 -3.49 9.99 -37.07
C ASP A 315 -4.52 8.92 -37.48
N LYS A 316 -4.11 7.92 -38.25
CA LYS A 316 -5.00 6.84 -38.70
C LYS A 316 -5.40 5.87 -37.60
N TRP A 317 -4.72 5.92 -36.46
CA TRP A 317 -4.95 5.06 -35.31
C TRP A 317 -5.76 5.73 -34.19
N MET A 318 -5.88 7.07 -34.21
CA MET A 318 -6.64 7.85 -33.22
C MET A 318 -8.02 7.27 -32.90
N PRO A 319 -8.83 6.79 -33.88
CA PRO A 319 -10.13 6.19 -33.59
C PRO A 319 -10.13 5.01 -32.61
N PHE A 320 -8.98 4.34 -32.42
CA PHE A 320 -8.91 3.05 -31.73
C PHE A 320 -8.10 3.04 -30.44
N VAL A 321 -7.39 4.13 -30.13
CA VAL A 321 -6.47 4.18 -28.97
C VAL A 321 -7.08 4.82 -27.74
N PHE A 322 -8.28 5.38 -27.82
CA PHE A 322 -8.99 5.98 -26.69
C PHE A 322 -10.16 5.11 -26.23
N TYR A 323 -10.47 5.19 -24.93
CA TYR A 323 -11.61 4.52 -24.32
C TYR A 323 -12.10 5.34 -23.12
N SER A 324 -13.33 5.06 -22.66
CA SER A 324 -13.92 5.80 -21.53
C SER A 324 -13.09 5.63 -20.25
N ALA A 325 -13.08 6.66 -19.39
CA ALA A 325 -12.29 6.65 -18.16
C ALA A 325 -12.50 5.40 -17.27
N ARG A 326 -13.71 4.82 -17.22
CA ARG A 326 -14.00 3.59 -16.44
C ARG A 326 -14.19 2.34 -17.31
N GLY A 327 -13.62 2.34 -18.51
CA GLY A 327 -13.62 1.21 -19.43
C GLY A 327 -12.22 0.70 -19.70
N ASN A 328 -12.12 -0.14 -20.72
CA ASN A 328 -10.89 -0.66 -21.32
C ASN A 328 -11.19 -1.06 -22.77
N TYR A 329 -10.17 -1.41 -23.55
CA TYR A 329 -10.34 -1.81 -24.95
C TYR A 329 -11.16 -3.10 -25.15
N SER A 330 -11.40 -3.92 -24.13
CA SER A 330 -12.19 -5.16 -24.27
C SER A 330 -13.67 -4.89 -24.55
N ASN A 331 -14.15 -3.68 -24.24
CA ASN A 331 -15.52 -3.25 -24.53
C ASN A 331 -15.66 -2.62 -25.91
N ASP A 332 -14.58 -2.57 -26.68
CA ASP A 332 -14.54 -1.99 -28.00
C ASP A 332 -15.26 -2.90 -29.02
N LYS A 333 -16.56 -2.68 -29.21
CA LYS A 333 -17.35 -3.41 -30.22
C LYS A 333 -17.04 -2.96 -31.66
N TYR A 334 -16.35 -1.83 -31.81
CA TYR A 334 -16.05 -1.19 -33.08
C TYR A 334 -15.13 -2.04 -33.96
N SER A 335 -14.20 -2.76 -33.33
CA SER A 335 -13.11 -3.50 -33.98
C SER A 335 -13.39 -5.01 -34.12
N ASN A 336 -14.62 -5.46 -33.82
CA ASN A 336 -14.97 -6.88 -33.80
C ASN A 336 -14.72 -7.59 -35.14
N ASN A 337 -15.01 -6.93 -36.26
CA ASN A 337 -14.91 -7.50 -37.60
C ASN A 337 -13.52 -7.33 -38.24
N PHE A 338 -12.58 -6.64 -37.59
CA PHE A 338 -11.25 -6.43 -38.18
C PHE A 338 -10.47 -7.74 -38.29
N SER A 339 -9.59 -7.80 -39.29
CA SER A 339 -8.68 -8.94 -39.48
C SER A 339 -7.81 -9.18 -38.24
N LEU A 340 -7.37 -10.43 -38.07
CA LEU A 340 -6.46 -10.79 -36.97
C LEU A 340 -5.13 -10.03 -37.04
N GLU A 341 -4.63 -9.81 -38.26
CA GLU A 341 -3.41 -9.03 -38.50
C GLU A 341 -3.59 -7.56 -38.11
N PHE A 342 -4.71 -6.93 -38.48
CA PHE A 342 -4.99 -5.56 -38.08
C PHE A 342 -5.15 -5.43 -36.56
N LYS A 343 -5.76 -6.42 -35.90
CA LYS A 343 -5.88 -6.46 -34.44
C LYS A 343 -4.52 -6.59 -33.73
N ASP A 344 -3.59 -7.38 -34.29
CA ASP A 344 -2.23 -7.48 -33.75
C ASP A 344 -1.48 -6.15 -33.89
N ASN A 345 -1.55 -5.53 -35.07
CA ASN A 345 -0.98 -4.19 -35.30
C ASN A 345 -1.57 -3.15 -34.35
N LEU A 346 -2.90 -3.15 -34.19
CA LEU A 346 -3.60 -2.24 -33.30
C LEU A 346 -3.19 -2.45 -31.83
N LYS A 347 -3.01 -3.69 -31.38
CA LYS A 347 -2.52 -3.99 -30.03
C LYS A 347 -1.16 -3.31 -29.77
N ARG A 348 -0.25 -3.35 -30.75
CA ARG A 348 1.10 -2.75 -30.67
C ARG A 348 1.03 -1.23 -30.62
N VAL A 349 0.20 -0.63 -31.47
CA VAL A 349 -0.02 0.83 -31.45
C VAL A 349 -0.65 1.29 -30.13
N ARG A 350 -1.61 0.52 -29.58
CA ARG A 350 -2.18 0.76 -28.25
C ARG A 350 -1.13 0.66 -27.16
N TYR A 351 -0.23 -0.33 -27.23
CA TYR A 351 0.89 -0.44 -26.30
C TYR A 351 1.80 0.79 -26.38
N ASP A 352 2.25 1.17 -27.59
CA ASP A 352 3.13 2.32 -27.82
C ASP A 352 2.53 3.61 -27.28
N TYR A 353 1.23 3.84 -27.53
CA TYR A 353 0.48 4.97 -27.02
C TYR A 353 0.40 4.97 -25.48
N ASN A 354 -0.04 3.87 -24.87
CA ASN A 354 -0.22 3.80 -23.42
C ASN A 354 1.11 3.89 -22.68
N LYS A 355 2.17 3.26 -23.21
CA LYS A 355 3.54 3.37 -22.68
C LYS A 355 4.01 4.82 -22.71
N LEU A 356 3.88 5.50 -23.85
CA LEU A 356 4.32 6.88 -23.97
C LEU A 356 3.51 7.82 -23.07
N LEU A 357 2.20 7.59 -22.95
CA LEU A 357 1.35 8.37 -22.05
C LEU A 357 1.86 8.29 -20.60
N VAL A 358 2.17 7.08 -20.13
CA VAL A 358 2.76 6.86 -18.80
C VAL A 358 4.14 7.50 -18.69
N GLU A 359 5.01 7.36 -19.69
CA GLU A 359 6.37 7.96 -19.68
C GLU A 359 6.32 9.50 -19.63
N VAL A 360 5.41 10.12 -20.37
CA VAL A 360 5.20 11.58 -20.33
C VAL A 360 4.67 12.01 -18.97
N PHE A 361 3.72 11.28 -18.38
CA PHE A 361 3.25 11.54 -17.02
C PHE A 361 4.38 11.42 -15.98
N LEU A 362 5.13 10.32 -16.00
CA LEU A 362 6.23 10.10 -15.06
C LEU A 362 7.29 11.19 -15.19
N LYS A 363 7.65 11.59 -16.40
CA LYS A 363 8.63 12.65 -16.64
C LYS A 363 8.13 14.03 -16.21
N ASN A 364 6.93 14.41 -16.64
CA ASN A 364 6.47 15.79 -16.52
C ASN A 364 5.79 16.06 -15.18
N PHE A 365 5.20 15.05 -14.54
CA PHE A 365 4.64 15.15 -13.20
C PHE A 365 5.56 14.54 -12.13
N THR A 366 5.80 13.22 -12.18
CA THR A 366 6.41 12.50 -11.04
C THR A 366 7.87 12.91 -10.81
N GLN A 367 8.67 12.98 -11.88
CA GLN A 367 10.06 13.42 -11.81
C GLN A 367 10.13 14.92 -11.50
N THR A 368 9.32 15.77 -12.14
CA THR A 368 9.26 17.21 -11.80
C THR A 368 8.90 17.44 -10.32
N TYR A 369 8.03 16.62 -9.76
CA TYR A 369 7.68 16.65 -8.34
C TYR A 369 8.87 16.27 -7.45
N LYS A 370 9.57 15.18 -7.79
CA LYS A 370 10.82 14.79 -7.13
C LYS A 370 11.88 15.88 -7.22
N ASP A 371 12.11 16.46 -8.41
CA ASP A 371 13.07 17.55 -8.65
C ASP A 371 12.73 18.79 -7.80
N PHE A 372 11.44 19.13 -7.66
CA PHE A 372 11.00 20.21 -6.79
C PHE A 372 11.33 19.93 -5.32
N CYS A 373 11.05 18.71 -4.85
CA CYS A 373 11.37 18.31 -3.48
C CYS A 373 12.88 18.40 -3.21
N GLU A 374 13.72 17.88 -4.10
CA GLU A 374 15.19 17.97 -4.01
C GLU A 374 15.68 19.42 -3.99
N ALA A 375 15.13 20.28 -4.87
CA ALA A 375 15.51 21.68 -4.93
C ALA A 375 15.15 22.49 -3.67
N ASN A 376 14.36 21.93 -2.75
CA ASN A 376 13.99 22.56 -1.49
C ASN A 376 14.40 21.72 -0.26
N ASP A 377 15.28 20.72 -0.44
CA ASP A 377 15.79 19.82 0.60
C ASP A 377 14.71 19.08 1.39
N VAL A 378 13.57 18.79 0.76
CA VAL A 378 12.47 18.01 1.34
C VAL A 378 12.35 16.66 0.62
N LEU A 379 11.86 15.64 1.32
CA LEU A 379 11.67 14.32 0.74
C LEU A 379 10.41 14.27 -0.12
N CYS A 380 10.48 13.56 -1.24
CA CYS A 380 9.34 13.25 -2.09
C CYS A 380 8.66 11.95 -1.62
N ARG A 381 7.42 12.04 -1.11
CA ARG A 381 6.58 10.88 -0.77
C ARG A 381 5.41 10.75 -1.74
N TYR A 382 5.18 9.55 -2.30
CA TYR A 382 4.18 9.37 -3.35
C TYR A 382 3.54 7.96 -3.40
N GLN A 383 2.21 7.94 -3.48
CA GLN A 383 1.42 6.77 -3.88
C GLN A 383 1.37 6.61 -5.42
N ALA A 384 2.36 5.95 -6.00
CA ALA A 384 2.52 5.81 -7.45
C ALA A 384 1.62 4.74 -8.11
N TYR A 385 0.42 4.53 -7.57
CA TYR A 385 -0.67 3.81 -8.22
C TYR A 385 -1.80 4.80 -8.57
N GLY A 386 -2.57 4.51 -9.63
CA GLY A 386 -3.59 5.44 -10.13
C GLY A 386 -4.97 4.82 -10.28
N THR A 387 -6.00 5.66 -10.29
CA THR A 387 -7.36 5.25 -10.63
C THR A 387 -8.06 6.30 -11.50
N PRO A 388 -8.83 5.90 -12.52
CA PRO A 388 -9.05 4.53 -13.01
C PRO A 388 -7.89 3.98 -13.84
N PHE A 389 -6.88 4.80 -14.17
CA PHE A 389 -5.72 4.42 -14.97
C PHE A 389 -4.48 4.27 -14.11
N LEU A 390 -3.66 3.26 -14.40
CA LEU A 390 -2.35 3.06 -13.78
C LEU A 390 -1.32 3.97 -14.45
N MET A 391 -0.67 4.82 -13.65
CA MET A 391 0.31 5.79 -14.11
C MET A 391 1.71 5.44 -13.60
N GLY A 392 2.28 4.34 -14.10
CA GLY A 392 3.67 3.95 -13.88
C GLY A 392 3.89 2.70 -13.04
N MET A 393 3.09 2.47 -11.99
CA MET A 393 3.27 1.34 -11.06
C MET A 393 4.73 1.27 -10.56
N LEU A 394 5.48 0.23 -10.91
CA LEU A 394 6.86 0.04 -10.43
C LEU A 394 7.77 1.21 -10.81
N ASP A 395 7.75 1.65 -12.08
CA ASP A 395 8.62 2.75 -12.53
C ASP A 395 8.26 4.06 -11.79
N GLY A 396 6.98 4.25 -11.45
CA GLY A 396 6.53 5.38 -10.63
C GLY A 396 7.00 5.29 -9.18
N TYR A 397 6.98 4.09 -8.58
CA TYR A 397 7.45 3.87 -7.21
C TYR A 397 8.97 3.94 -7.05
N MET A 398 9.75 3.84 -8.13
CA MET A 398 11.21 3.98 -8.09
C MET A 398 11.67 5.44 -8.04
N ILE A 399 10.79 6.41 -8.33
CA ILE A 399 11.11 7.85 -8.36
C ILE A 399 11.14 8.51 -6.95
N PRO A 400 10.10 8.37 -6.10
CA PRO A 400 10.05 9.08 -4.81
C PRO A 400 11.15 8.64 -3.84
N ASP A 401 11.45 9.49 -2.86
CA ASP A 401 12.33 9.14 -1.74
C ASP A 401 11.66 8.17 -0.76
N ILE A 402 10.33 8.32 -0.63
CA ILE A 402 9.48 7.46 0.18
C ILE A 402 8.34 6.97 -0.73
N PRO A 403 8.48 5.77 -1.33
CA PRO A 403 7.37 5.11 -2.01
C PRO A 403 6.27 4.81 -0.97
N GLU A 404 5.02 5.17 -1.26
CA GLU A 404 3.90 4.95 -0.35
C GLU A 404 2.83 4.03 -0.94
N SER A 405 2.36 3.04 -0.19
CA SER A 405 1.22 2.19 -0.56
C SER A 405 -0.09 2.64 0.12
N ASN A 406 -1.17 1.88 -0.05
CA ASN A 406 -2.39 2.04 0.75
C ASN A 406 -3.06 0.72 1.14
N ASN A 407 -3.76 0.73 2.29
CA ASN A 407 -4.48 -0.42 2.84
C ASN A 407 -5.76 -0.02 3.60
N TRP A 408 -6.80 -0.83 3.44
CA TRP A 408 -8.16 -0.67 3.97
C TRP A 408 -8.57 -1.78 4.98
N ILE A 409 -8.99 -1.42 6.19
CA ILE A 409 -9.20 -2.43 7.26
C ILE A 409 -10.42 -3.36 7.05
N TYR A 410 -11.43 -2.96 6.26
CA TYR A 410 -12.64 -3.78 6.02
C TYR A 410 -12.88 -4.15 4.56
N SER A 411 -11.84 -4.13 3.72
CA SER A 411 -11.86 -4.77 2.40
C SER A 411 -11.51 -6.26 2.47
N ALA A 412 -11.42 -6.84 3.68
CA ALA A 412 -11.40 -8.28 3.94
C ALA A 412 -12.37 -8.62 5.07
N GLU A 413 -12.79 -9.88 5.14
CA GLU A 413 -13.50 -10.45 6.29
C GLU A 413 -12.46 -10.86 7.34
N MET A 414 -12.27 -9.99 8.35
CA MET A 414 -11.19 -10.14 9.32
C MET A 414 -11.49 -11.20 10.38
N LYS A 415 -12.76 -11.39 10.72
CA LYS A 415 -13.22 -12.31 11.79
C LYS A 415 -13.22 -13.79 11.38
N ASP A 416 -12.89 -14.10 10.13
CA ASP A 416 -12.69 -15.48 9.70
C ASP A 416 -11.47 -16.10 10.38
N SER A 417 -11.47 -17.43 10.52
CA SER A 417 -10.31 -18.18 11.04
C SER A 417 -9.01 -17.92 10.27
N LEU A 418 -9.13 -17.65 8.97
CA LEU A 418 -8.05 -17.25 8.07
C LEU A 418 -8.42 -15.94 7.38
N TRP A 419 -7.50 -14.99 7.43
CA TRP A 419 -7.59 -13.73 6.73
C TRP A 419 -7.74 -13.91 5.21
N LYS A 420 -8.78 -13.32 4.60
CA LYS A 420 -9.05 -13.38 3.15
C LYS A 420 -9.31 -11.99 2.57
N TRP A 421 -8.29 -11.37 2.00
CA TRP A 421 -8.39 -10.05 1.37
C TRP A 421 -9.10 -10.08 0.01
N ASN A 422 -9.78 -8.98 -0.31
CA ASN A 422 -10.45 -8.83 -1.59
C ASN A 422 -9.46 -8.42 -2.70
N GLN A 423 -9.17 -9.38 -3.58
CA GLN A 423 -8.27 -9.17 -4.72
C GLN A 423 -8.70 -8.04 -5.65
N SER A 424 -10.00 -7.77 -5.80
CA SER A 424 -10.47 -6.70 -6.69
C SER A 424 -10.05 -5.29 -6.25
N HIS A 425 -9.70 -5.09 -4.98
CA HIS A 425 -9.17 -3.83 -4.48
C HIS A 425 -7.63 -3.75 -4.59
N GLY A 426 -6.95 -4.86 -4.93
CA GLY A 426 -5.49 -4.95 -5.11
C GLY A 426 -4.67 -4.76 -3.84
N TYR A 427 -5.28 -4.99 -2.68
CA TYR A 427 -4.77 -4.77 -1.32
C TYR A 427 -3.25 -4.91 -1.15
N MET A 428 -2.74 -6.15 -1.14
CA MET A 428 -1.31 -6.43 -0.94
C MET A 428 -0.47 -6.18 -2.20
N THR A 429 -1.11 -6.09 -3.38
CA THR A 429 -0.41 -5.81 -4.63
C THR A 429 0.27 -4.45 -4.60
N TRP A 430 -0.41 -3.42 -4.06
CA TRP A 430 0.17 -2.08 -3.97
C TRP A 430 1.38 -2.07 -3.05
N ASN A 431 1.32 -2.78 -1.92
CA ASN A 431 2.47 -2.92 -1.00
C ASN A 431 3.65 -3.57 -1.71
N MET A 432 3.43 -4.69 -2.40
CA MET A 432 4.50 -5.40 -3.09
C MET A 432 5.20 -4.53 -4.14
N TYR A 433 4.48 -3.64 -4.84
CA TYR A 433 5.08 -2.72 -5.81
C TYR A 433 5.76 -1.51 -5.17
N ALA A 434 5.19 -0.92 -4.11
CA ALA A 434 5.83 0.16 -3.37
C ALA A 434 7.14 -0.31 -2.72
N SER A 435 7.10 -1.48 -2.07
CA SER A 435 8.28 -2.14 -1.49
C SER A 435 9.32 -2.47 -2.54
N ALA A 436 8.92 -3.01 -3.71
CA ALA A 436 9.84 -3.25 -4.81
C ALA A 436 10.53 -1.96 -5.28
N GLY A 437 9.79 -0.86 -5.43
CA GLY A 437 10.36 0.44 -5.77
C GLY A 437 11.42 0.89 -4.76
N GLY A 438 11.13 0.74 -3.47
CA GLY A 438 12.06 1.05 -2.38
C GLY A 438 13.30 0.15 -2.38
N HIS A 439 13.12 -1.17 -2.44
CA HIS A 439 14.20 -2.15 -2.43
C HIS A 439 15.15 -1.99 -3.62
N LEU A 440 14.60 -1.89 -4.84
CA LEU A 440 15.38 -1.79 -6.08
C LEU A 440 16.22 -0.50 -6.14
N THR A 441 15.76 0.57 -5.50
CA THR A 441 16.43 1.88 -5.50
C THR A 441 17.10 2.24 -4.17
N GLY A 442 17.16 1.29 -3.23
CA GLY A 442 17.84 1.47 -1.93
C GLY A 442 17.20 2.51 -1.02
N LYS A 443 15.88 2.73 -1.12
CA LYS A 443 15.15 3.65 -0.22
C LYS A 443 15.01 3.02 1.16
N LYS A 444 15.30 3.82 2.18
CA LYS A 444 15.24 3.41 3.59
C LYS A 444 13.79 3.19 4.07
N ILE A 445 12.89 4.08 3.67
CA ILE A 445 11.51 4.12 4.15
C ILE A 445 10.58 3.80 2.99
N VAL A 446 9.68 2.84 3.20
CA VAL A 446 8.54 2.54 2.36
C VAL A 446 7.30 2.64 3.25
N SER A 447 6.48 3.66 3.01
CA SER A 447 5.31 3.93 3.83
C SER A 447 4.04 3.28 3.29
N SER A 448 3.00 3.22 4.11
CA SER A 448 1.65 2.92 3.64
C SER A 448 0.65 3.82 4.38
N GLU A 449 -0.31 4.37 3.63
CA GLU A 449 -1.60 4.73 4.21
C GLU A 449 -2.25 3.46 4.74
N VAL A 450 -2.56 3.40 6.04
CA VAL A 450 -3.07 2.17 6.67
C VAL A 450 -4.39 2.41 7.39
N MET A 451 -5.18 1.34 7.46
CA MET A 451 -6.44 1.24 8.21
C MET A 451 -7.59 2.11 7.66
N THR A 452 -7.52 2.48 6.39
CA THR A 452 -8.56 3.26 5.72
C THR A 452 -9.89 2.53 5.78
N ASN A 453 -10.95 3.22 6.22
CA ASN A 453 -12.30 2.69 6.07
C ASN A 453 -13.38 3.77 5.86
N THR A 454 -14.44 3.32 5.20
CA THR A 454 -15.68 4.08 4.99
C THR A 454 -16.90 3.38 5.60
N GLN A 455 -16.66 2.36 6.42
CA GLN A 455 -17.65 1.52 7.09
C GLN A 455 -17.01 0.90 8.34
N GLY A 456 -17.80 0.47 9.33
CA GLY A 456 -17.27 -0.17 10.53
C GLY A 456 -16.42 0.76 11.43
N LEU A 457 -16.58 2.07 11.29
CA LEU A 457 -15.76 3.11 11.92
C LEU A 457 -15.46 2.85 13.41
N PHE A 458 -16.51 2.52 14.17
CA PHE A 458 -16.47 2.32 15.62
C PHE A 458 -16.24 0.86 16.04
N LYS A 459 -16.00 -0.05 15.08
CA LYS A 459 -15.83 -1.49 15.34
C LYS A 459 -14.37 -1.93 15.51
N THR A 460 -13.43 -1.10 15.06
CA THR A 460 -12.03 -1.49 14.94
C THR A 460 -11.42 -1.82 16.30
N THR A 461 -10.76 -2.97 16.41
CA THR A 461 -10.02 -3.41 17.61
C THR A 461 -8.51 -3.22 17.41
N LEU A 462 -7.73 -3.19 18.51
CA LEU A 462 -6.26 -3.17 18.41
C LEU A 462 -5.70 -4.46 17.80
N GLU A 463 -6.40 -5.59 18.00
CA GLU A 463 -6.08 -6.87 17.37
C GLU A 463 -6.17 -6.79 15.83
N GLU A 464 -7.24 -6.23 15.29
CA GLU A 464 -7.39 -6.04 13.84
C GLU A 464 -6.31 -5.12 13.28
N ILE A 465 -5.95 -4.05 14.00
CA ILE A 465 -4.89 -3.12 13.60
C ILE A 465 -3.53 -3.86 13.55
N LYS A 466 -3.20 -4.68 14.57
CA LYS A 466 -1.98 -5.50 14.56
C LYS A 466 -1.97 -6.49 13.39
N GLN A 467 -3.06 -7.22 13.19
CA GLN A 467 -3.17 -8.23 12.14
C GLN A 467 -2.88 -7.63 10.74
N HIS A 468 -3.37 -6.42 10.48
CA HIS A 468 -3.09 -5.70 9.24
C HIS A 468 -1.64 -5.29 9.10
N ASP A 469 -1.06 -4.73 10.15
CA ASP A 469 0.31 -4.25 10.08
C ASP A 469 1.33 -5.37 9.99
N ASP A 470 1.08 -6.52 10.59
CA ASP A 470 1.91 -7.71 10.38
C ASP A 470 1.98 -8.05 8.89
N MET A 471 0.87 -7.93 8.16
CA MET A 471 0.84 -8.16 6.71
C MET A 471 1.48 -7.03 5.91
N ASN A 472 1.43 -5.79 6.40
CA ASN A 472 2.18 -4.67 5.82
C ASN A 472 3.69 -4.96 5.91
N PHE A 473 4.19 -5.40 7.06
CA PHE A 473 5.59 -5.82 7.21
C PHE A 473 5.94 -7.00 6.31
N ILE A 474 5.10 -8.05 6.25
CA ILE A 474 5.32 -9.21 5.35
C ILE A 474 5.42 -8.80 3.88
N THR A 475 4.75 -7.73 3.47
CA THR A 475 4.80 -7.22 2.09
C THR A 475 5.86 -6.15 1.87
N GLY A 476 6.69 -5.85 2.88
CA GLY A 476 7.87 -4.98 2.79
C GLY A 476 7.63 -3.52 3.20
N ILE A 477 6.44 -3.16 3.67
CA ILE A 477 6.18 -1.83 4.24
C ILE A 477 6.90 -1.72 5.58
N ASN A 478 7.50 -0.56 5.86
CA ASN A 478 8.22 -0.31 7.12
C ASN A 478 7.90 1.06 7.75
N HIS A 479 6.82 1.72 7.33
CA HIS A 479 6.30 2.92 8.00
C HIS A 479 4.78 3.07 7.83
N SER A 480 4.04 3.05 8.95
CA SER A 480 2.58 3.15 8.93
C SER A 480 2.10 4.61 9.06
N ILE A 481 1.24 5.05 8.13
CA ILE A 481 0.53 6.34 8.16
C ILE A 481 -0.96 6.06 8.40
N LEU A 482 -1.43 6.18 9.64
CA LEU A 482 -2.83 5.89 9.98
C LEU A 482 -3.79 6.85 9.29
N HIS A 483 -4.73 6.29 8.55
CA HIS A 483 -5.84 6.99 7.91
C HIS A 483 -7.09 6.86 8.78
N GLY A 484 -7.63 7.94 9.37
CA GLY A 484 -6.95 9.21 9.60
C GLY A 484 -7.36 9.83 10.92
N TYR A 485 -6.50 10.69 11.46
CA TYR A 485 -6.78 11.45 12.68
C TYR A 485 -7.50 12.74 12.29
N ASN A 486 -8.75 12.90 12.72
CA ASN A 486 -9.58 14.02 12.28
C ASN A 486 -9.36 15.23 13.18
N TYR A 487 -8.99 16.39 12.62
CA TYR A 487 -9.10 17.63 13.35
C TYR A 487 -10.56 17.82 13.77
N SER A 488 -10.77 18.01 15.07
CA SER A 488 -12.08 18.17 15.69
C SER A 488 -11.89 18.96 16.99
N PRO A 489 -12.40 20.18 17.10
CA PRO A 489 -12.32 20.98 18.33
C PRO A 489 -12.84 20.23 19.56
N GLN A 490 -12.22 20.44 20.71
CA GLN A 490 -12.62 19.80 21.98
C GLN A 490 -14.06 20.14 22.40
N GLU A 491 -14.56 21.32 22.04
CA GLU A 491 -15.93 21.75 22.33
C GLU A 491 -17.00 21.05 21.49
N GLU A 492 -16.62 20.34 20.42
CA GLU A 492 -17.58 19.62 19.58
C GLU A 492 -18.14 18.39 20.32
N PRO A 493 -19.46 18.22 20.36
CA PRO A 493 -20.07 17.06 20.97
C PRO A 493 -19.57 15.75 20.35
N PHE A 494 -19.55 14.68 21.15
CA PHE A 494 -19.26 13.34 20.67
C PHE A 494 -20.09 13.02 19.40
N PRO A 495 -19.48 12.48 18.33
CA PRO A 495 -18.11 11.96 18.24
C PRO A 495 -17.08 12.95 17.66
N GLY A 496 -17.39 14.24 17.62
CA GLY A 496 -16.55 15.24 16.93
C GLY A 496 -16.64 15.12 15.41
N TRP A 497 -15.75 15.82 14.70
CA TRP A 497 -15.70 15.84 13.23
C TRP A 497 -15.09 14.57 12.67
N ILE A 498 -15.76 13.96 11.69
CA ILE A 498 -15.32 12.71 11.08
C ILE A 498 -15.46 12.80 9.57
N ARG A 499 -14.36 12.58 8.86
CA ARG A 499 -14.33 12.46 7.41
C ARG A 499 -14.15 11.03 6.96
N TYR A 500 -13.13 10.37 7.48
CA TYR A 500 -12.84 8.96 7.24
C TYR A 500 -12.48 8.26 8.54
N GLY A 501 -12.56 6.94 8.52
CA GLY A 501 -12.03 6.11 9.57
C GLY A 501 -10.72 5.43 9.22
N ALA A 502 -10.17 4.64 10.15
CA ALA A 502 -10.77 4.25 11.46
C ALA A 502 -10.87 5.41 12.49
N TYR A 503 -11.64 5.23 13.58
CA TYR A 503 -11.87 6.29 14.59
C TYR A 503 -10.68 6.44 15.55
N PHE A 504 -9.56 6.93 15.02
CA PHE A 504 -8.39 7.32 15.81
C PHE A 504 -8.69 8.65 16.50
N SER A 505 -9.12 8.57 17.77
CA SER A 505 -9.55 9.69 18.60
C SER A 505 -9.36 9.33 20.07
N GLU A 506 -9.07 10.32 20.90
CA GLU A 506 -9.04 10.19 22.37
C GLU A 506 -10.37 9.76 22.96
N GLN A 507 -11.46 9.99 22.24
CA GLN A 507 -12.81 9.57 22.62
C GLN A 507 -13.04 8.07 22.36
N ASN A 508 -12.10 7.37 21.72
CA ASN A 508 -12.16 5.93 21.52
C ASN A 508 -11.71 5.19 22.80
N THR A 509 -12.47 4.17 23.19
CA THR A 509 -12.29 3.44 24.46
C THR A 509 -10.89 2.83 24.60
N TRP A 510 -10.36 2.25 23.53
CA TRP A 510 -9.03 1.64 23.52
C TRP A 510 -7.88 2.64 23.29
N TRP A 511 -8.14 3.95 23.14
CA TRP A 511 -7.09 4.96 22.92
C TRP A 511 -6.03 4.94 24.02
N LYS A 512 -6.45 4.74 25.28
CA LYS A 512 -5.57 4.57 26.46
C LYS A 512 -4.64 3.35 26.37
N HIS A 513 -4.83 2.47 25.40
CA HIS A 513 -4.03 1.28 25.16
C HIS A 513 -3.34 1.29 23.79
N LEU A 514 -3.58 2.31 22.95
CA LEU A 514 -3.03 2.39 21.61
C LEU A 514 -1.49 2.38 21.59
N ASN A 515 -0.86 2.92 22.65
CA ASN A 515 0.59 2.96 22.79
C ASN A 515 1.25 1.56 22.69
N ASN A 516 0.56 0.49 23.10
CA ASN A 516 1.08 -0.89 23.01
C ASN A 516 1.30 -1.30 21.55
N TRP A 517 0.35 -0.95 20.67
CA TRP A 517 0.52 -1.16 19.23
C TRP A 517 1.51 -0.17 18.62
N VAL A 518 1.48 1.11 19.02
CA VAL A 518 2.39 2.14 18.47
C VAL A 518 3.84 1.76 18.70
N ASP A 519 4.20 1.33 19.92
CA ASP A 519 5.55 0.89 20.21
C ASP A 519 5.88 -0.41 19.47
N TYR A 520 4.98 -1.40 19.44
CA TYR A 520 5.15 -2.63 18.65
C TYR A 520 5.49 -2.34 17.17
N ASN A 521 4.68 -1.49 16.52
CA ASN A 521 4.89 -1.08 15.13
C ASN A 521 6.22 -0.34 14.97
N ALA A 522 6.54 0.58 15.89
CA ALA A 522 7.74 1.40 15.81
C ALA A 522 9.02 0.55 15.92
N ARG A 523 9.02 -0.48 16.78
CA ARG A 523 10.16 -1.38 16.94
C ARG A 523 10.42 -2.21 15.68
N LEU A 524 9.37 -2.76 15.06
CA LEU A 524 9.50 -3.49 13.79
C LEU A 524 9.94 -2.57 12.65
N SER A 525 9.32 -1.40 12.54
CA SER A 525 9.71 -0.36 11.57
C SER A 525 11.18 0.03 11.73
N ALA A 526 11.67 0.21 12.96
CA ALA A 526 13.08 0.53 13.21
C ALA A 526 14.04 -0.55 12.68
N VAL A 527 13.68 -1.84 12.81
CA VAL A 527 14.48 -2.95 12.27
C VAL A 527 14.46 -2.97 10.76
N PHE A 528 13.27 -2.89 10.15
CA PHE A 528 13.11 -3.01 8.69
C PHE A 528 13.53 -1.76 7.91
N GLN A 529 13.61 -0.60 8.56
CA GLN A 529 14.22 0.61 7.97
C GLN A 529 15.76 0.61 8.05
N ASN A 530 16.35 -0.28 8.85
CA ASN A 530 17.81 -0.35 9.05
C ASN A 530 18.35 -1.74 8.69
N SER A 531 17.65 -2.47 7.81
CA SER A 531 18.09 -3.75 7.23
C SER A 531 17.79 -3.77 5.72
N GLN A 532 18.37 -4.75 5.02
CA GLN A 532 18.22 -4.95 3.59
C GLN A 532 17.35 -6.19 3.32
N ALA A 533 16.32 -6.05 2.49
CA ALA A 533 15.50 -7.17 2.06
C ALA A 533 16.32 -8.17 1.23
N ASN A 534 16.10 -9.47 1.45
CA ASN A 534 16.70 -10.56 0.69
C ASN A 534 15.61 -11.35 -0.03
N LYS A 535 15.57 -11.28 -1.37
CA LYS A 535 14.50 -11.86 -2.18
C LYS A 535 15.06 -12.69 -3.33
N SER A 536 15.00 -14.01 -3.19
CA SER A 536 15.58 -14.95 -4.16
C SER A 536 14.82 -15.06 -5.50
N ILE A 537 13.58 -14.57 -5.59
CA ILE A 537 12.70 -14.78 -6.75
C ILE A 537 12.21 -13.45 -7.35
N ALA A 538 12.40 -13.26 -8.65
CA ALA A 538 11.81 -12.18 -9.43
C ALA A 538 10.62 -12.69 -10.24
N ILE A 539 9.53 -11.91 -10.30
CA ILE A 539 8.33 -12.23 -11.06
C ILE A 539 8.03 -11.11 -12.04
N ILE A 540 7.84 -11.44 -13.31
CA ILE A 540 7.35 -10.52 -14.34
C ILE A 540 5.96 -10.99 -14.77
N GLY A 541 5.00 -10.07 -14.76
CA GLY A 541 3.65 -10.27 -15.26
C GLY A 541 3.42 -9.73 -16.68
N PRO A 542 2.23 -9.94 -17.26
CA PRO A 542 1.92 -9.56 -18.64
C PRO A 542 1.49 -8.09 -18.77
N THR A 543 2.03 -7.19 -17.95
CA THR A 543 1.63 -5.77 -17.92
C THR A 543 1.70 -5.11 -19.29
N ALA A 544 2.75 -5.41 -20.06
CA ALA A 544 2.93 -4.86 -21.41
C ALA A 544 1.87 -5.38 -22.40
N ASP A 545 1.53 -6.67 -22.33
CA ASP A 545 0.43 -7.25 -23.12
C ASP A 545 -0.91 -6.62 -22.74
N LEU A 546 -1.18 -6.48 -21.43
CA LEU A 546 -2.41 -5.87 -20.91
C LEU A 546 -2.56 -4.41 -21.34
N TRP A 547 -1.48 -3.63 -21.46
CA TRP A 547 -1.56 -2.26 -21.97
C TRP A 547 -1.97 -2.18 -23.44
N GLY A 548 -1.60 -3.16 -24.26
CA GLY A 548 -2.09 -3.26 -25.64
C GLY A 548 -3.53 -3.80 -25.72
N ASP A 549 -3.84 -4.82 -24.93
CA ASP A 549 -5.13 -5.53 -25.00
C ASP A 549 -6.26 -4.82 -24.25
N LYS A 550 -5.94 -4.14 -23.15
CA LYS A 550 -6.90 -3.58 -22.18
C LYS A 550 -6.54 -2.16 -21.72
N GLY A 551 -5.44 -1.59 -22.18
CA GLY A 551 -5.03 -0.23 -21.80
C GLY A 551 -4.55 -0.14 -20.36
N LEU A 552 -4.61 1.06 -19.81
CA LEU A 552 -4.14 1.39 -18.46
C LEU A 552 -5.16 1.09 -17.35
N ALA A 553 -6.27 0.40 -17.65
CA ALA A 553 -7.31 0.13 -16.66
C ALA A 553 -6.75 -0.66 -15.46
N ARG A 554 -7.05 -0.19 -14.25
CA ARG A 554 -6.55 -0.78 -13.00
C ARG A 554 -6.98 -2.24 -12.80
N GLU A 555 -8.27 -2.55 -12.96
CA GLU A 555 -8.81 -3.88 -12.63
C GLU A 555 -8.14 -5.04 -13.38
N PRO A 556 -8.02 -5.02 -14.74
CA PRO A 556 -7.32 -6.08 -15.45
C PRO A 556 -5.88 -6.30 -14.96
N PHE A 557 -5.17 -5.22 -14.61
CA PHE A 557 -3.78 -5.32 -14.19
C PHE A 557 -3.60 -6.23 -12.98
N HIS A 558 -4.40 -6.08 -11.91
CA HIS A 558 -4.21 -6.86 -10.66
C HIS A 558 -5.11 -8.10 -10.57
N LEU A 559 -5.91 -8.37 -11.59
CA LEU A 559 -6.79 -9.55 -11.67
C LEU A 559 -6.38 -10.55 -12.76
N GLU A 560 -5.48 -10.19 -13.67
CA GLU A 560 -5.15 -11.02 -14.82
C GLU A 560 -3.63 -11.26 -14.97
N PRO A 561 -3.19 -12.53 -14.94
CA PRO A 561 -3.96 -13.73 -14.62
C PRO A 561 -4.30 -13.78 -13.12
N SER A 562 -5.38 -14.48 -12.76
CA SER A 562 -5.95 -14.47 -11.41
C SER A 562 -4.98 -14.93 -10.32
N TYR A 563 -4.01 -15.79 -10.66
CA TYR A 563 -3.01 -16.31 -9.73
C TYR A 563 -1.85 -15.34 -9.45
N LEU A 564 -1.52 -14.44 -10.40
CA LEU A 564 -0.23 -13.73 -10.41
C LEU A 564 0.00 -12.95 -9.13
N TYR A 565 -0.94 -12.07 -8.76
CA TYR A 565 -0.75 -11.17 -7.62
C TYR A 565 -1.09 -11.81 -6.26
N LYS A 566 -1.41 -13.10 -6.27
CA LYS A 566 -1.46 -13.95 -5.07
C LYS A 566 -0.24 -14.85 -4.94
N LEU A 567 0.64 -14.90 -5.95
CA LEU A 567 1.77 -15.83 -5.99
C LEU A 567 2.81 -15.56 -4.90
N TRP A 568 2.88 -14.32 -4.39
CA TRP A 568 3.74 -13.98 -3.25
C TRP A 568 3.34 -14.71 -1.97
N GLU A 569 2.05 -15.01 -1.78
CA GLU A 569 1.54 -15.68 -0.57
C GLU A 569 2.14 -17.07 -0.37
N PRO A 570 1.97 -18.03 -1.32
CA PRO A 570 2.56 -19.35 -1.17
C PRO A 570 4.08 -19.32 -1.22
N ILE A 571 4.70 -18.37 -1.93
CA ILE A 571 6.16 -18.22 -1.95
C ILE A 571 6.66 -17.94 -0.52
N SER A 572 6.04 -16.96 0.17
CA SER A 572 6.31 -16.67 1.58
C SER A 572 6.04 -17.88 2.48
N GLN A 573 4.85 -18.51 2.36
CA GLN A 573 4.46 -19.68 3.16
C GLN A 573 5.39 -20.90 3.00
N LEU A 574 6.07 -21.01 1.85
CA LEU A 574 7.02 -22.09 1.55
C LEU A 574 8.46 -21.76 1.97
N GLY A 575 8.71 -20.59 2.59
CA GLY A 575 10.03 -20.19 3.08
C GLY A 575 10.90 -19.49 2.03
N TYR A 576 10.30 -18.91 1.00
CA TYR A 576 10.96 -18.09 -0.02
C TYR A 576 10.44 -16.66 0.03
N SER A 577 11.15 -15.74 -0.61
CA SER A 577 10.76 -14.34 -0.75
C SER A 577 10.84 -13.91 -2.21
N CYS A 578 9.86 -13.11 -2.67
CA CYS A 578 9.80 -12.64 -4.05
C CYS A 578 9.57 -11.15 -4.19
N GLU A 579 9.92 -10.65 -5.37
CA GLU A 579 9.66 -9.29 -5.83
C GLU A 579 8.96 -9.34 -7.20
N TYR A 580 8.01 -8.42 -7.44
CA TYR A 580 7.49 -8.18 -8.78
C TYR A 580 8.36 -7.11 -9.45
N ILE A 581 8.95 -7.45 -10.58
CA ILE A 581 9.76 -6.54 -11.39
C ILE A 581 9.13 -6.37 -12.78
N ASN A 582 9.59 -5.38 -13.54
CA ASN A 582 9.19 -5.17 -14.93
C ASN A 582 10.36 -5.47 -15.90
N GLN A 583 10.07 -5.43 -17.20
CA GLN A 583 11.10 -5.64 -18.22
C GLN A 583 12.19 -4.56 -18.20
N ASN A 584 11.87 -3.34 -17.75
CA ASN A 584 12.84 -2.26 -17.65
C ASN A 584 13.91 -2.55 -16.59
N VAL A 585 13.51 -3.02 -15.40
CA VAL A 585 14.43 -3.47 -14.35
C VAL A 585 15.30 -4.60 -14.87
N LEU A 586 14.71 -5.62 -15.53
CA LEU A 586 15.47 -6.76 -16.03
C LEU A 586 16.53 -6.35 -17.07
N ARG A 587 16.18 -5.53 -18.07
CA ARG A 587 17.15 -5.08 -19.10
C ARG A 587 18.31 -4.25 -18.53
N ASN A 588 18.08 -3.55 -17.42
CA ASN A 588 19.09 -2.73 -16.76
C ASN A 588 19.80 -3.46 -15.60
N ALA A 589 19.51 -4.75 -15.40
CA ALA A 589 20.14 -5.55 -14.36
C ALA A 589 21.53 -6.06 -14.79
N ASN A 590 22.42 -6.24 -13.81
CA ASN A 590 23.62 -7.02 -14.01
C ASN A 590 23.28 -8.51 -13.98
N ILE A 591 23.90 -9.28 -14.87
CA ILE A 591 23.70 -10.73 -14.99
C ILE A 591 25.05 -11.41 -14.88
N GLU A 592 25.24 -12.17 -13.81
CA GLU A 592 26.49 -12.86 -13.52
C GLU A 592 26.23 -14.10 -12.65
N GLY A 593 26.91 -15.22 -12.95
CA GLY A 593 26.87 -16.43 -12.12
C GLY A 593 25.47 -17.00 -11.85
N GLY A 594 24.52 -16.83 -12.77
CA GLY A 594 23.15 -17.28 -12.60
C GLY A 594 22.33 -16.43 -11.64
N VAL A 595 22.72 -15.16 -11.46
CA VAL A 595 22.04 -14.17 -10.61
C VAL A 595 21.67 -12.93 -11.43
N ILE A 596 20.47 -12.40 -11.20
CA ILE A 596 20.02 -11.09 -11.67
C ILE A 596 20.23 -10.10 -10.53
N SER A 597 21.02 -9.06 -10.71
CA SER A 597 21.26 -8.03 -9.70
C SER A 597 20.84 -6.64 -10.18
N TYR A 598 20.05 -5.93 -9.36
CA TYR A 598 19.64 -4.55 -9.61
C TYR A 598 19.69 -3.78 -8.29
N GLY A 599 20.49 -2.70 -8.25
CA GLY A 599 20.78 -2.03 -6.98
C GLY A 599 21.38 -3.01 -5.97
N LYS A 600 20.78 -3.10 -4.77
CA LYS A 600 21.16 -4.06 -3.72
C LYS A 600 20.39 -5.39 -3.79
N MET A 601 19.45 -5.52 -4.73
CA MET A 601 18.62 -6.72 -4.88
C MET A 601 19.30 -7.75 -5.77
N SER A 602 19.08 -9.03 -5.48
CA SER A 602 19.64 -10.15 -6.23
C SER A 602 18.66 -11.32 -6.30
N TYR A 603 18.42 -11.85 -7.50
CA TYR A 603 17.43 -12.89 -7.77
C TYR A 603 18.07 -14.12 -8.44
N LYS A 604 17.69 -15.32 -8.01
CA LYS A 604 18.19 -16.62 -8.50
C LYS A 604 17.18 -17.35 -9.39
N LEU A 605 15.92 -16.94 -9.34
CA LEU A 605 14.82 -17.47 -10.16
C LEU A 605 14.04 -16.33 -10.78
N LEU A 606 13.78 -16.43 -12.08
CA LEU A 606 12.89 -15.53 -12.81
C LEU A 606 11.61 -16.28 -13.21
N ILE A 607 10.45 -15.76 -12.81
CA ILE A 607 9.14 -16.27 -13.19
C ILE A 607 8.54 -15.36 -14.26
N LEU A 608 8.25 -15.92 -15.43
CA LEU A 608 7.51 -15.25 -16.51
C LEU A 608 6.06 -15.73 -16.47
N ALA A 609 5.19 -14.91 -15.88
CA ALA A 609 3.82 -15.28 -15.56
C ALA A 609 2.84 -14.93 -16.69
N SER A 610 2.59 -15.87 -17.61
CA SER A 610 1.61 -15.74 -18.70
C SER A 610 1.89 -14.59 -19.68
N LEU A 611 3.17 -14.31 -19.95
CA LEU A 611 3.60 -13.31 -20.94
C LEU A 611 3.50 -13.86 -22.37
N LYS A 612 3.05 -13.01 -23.32
CA LYS A 612 3.06 -13.31 -24.75
C LYS A 612 4.11 -12.48 -25.50
N SER A 613 4.39 -11.29 -24.98
CA SER A 613 5.23 -10.31 -25.66
C SER A 613 6.33 -9.75 -24.75
N ILE A 614 7.56 -9.67 -25.27
CA ILE A 614 8.72 -9.06 -24.59
C ILE A 614 9.56 -8.24 -25.56
N HIS A 615 10.34 -7.28 -25.06
CA HIS A 615 11.35 -6.60 -25.89
C HIS A 615 12.45 -7.57 -26.32
N PRO A 616 13.03 -7.45 -27.53
CA PRO A 616 14.19 -8.26 -27.96
C PRO A 616 15.35 -8.22 -26.96
N GLU A 617 15.65 -7.06 -26.38
CA GLU A 617 16.69 -6.88 -25.37
C GLU A 617 16.36 -7.63 -24.06
N THR A 618 15.06 -7.73 -23.72
CA THR A 618 14.61 -8.56 -22.60
C THR A 618 14.87 -10.03 -22.89
N ALA A 619 14.59 -10.50 -24.11
CA ALA A 619 14.87 -11.88 -24.52
C ALA A 619 16.38 -12.19 -24.46
N LEU A 620 17.22 -11.28 -24.94
CA LEU A 620 18.69 -11.38 -24.85
C LEU A 620 19.18 -11.43 -23.39
N THR A 621 18.58 -10.62 -22.51
CA THR A 621 18.92 -10.64 -21.08
C THR A 621 18.53 -11.97 -20.41
N ILE A 622 17.34 -12.50 -20.74
CA ILE A 622 16.90 -13.83 -20.27
C ILE A 622 17.86 -14.91 -20.77
N LYS A 623 18.30 -14.83 -22.03
CA LYS A 623 19.30 -15.74 -22.61
C LYS A 623 20.60 -15.70 -21.81
N LYS A 624 21.17 -14.51 -21.58
CA LYS A 624 22.37 -14.32 -20.77
C LYS A 624 22.21 -14.91 -19.36
N PHE A 625 21.06 -14.70 -18.74
CA PHE A 625 20.77 -15.23 -17.40
C PHE A 625 20.78 -16.76 -17.37
N VAL A 626 20.08 -17.40 -18.30
CA VAL A 626 20.03 -18.87 -18.41
C VAL A 626 21.41 -19.45 -18.72
N GLU A 627 22.13 -18.87 -19.68
CA GLU A 627 23.49 -19.30 -20.07
C GLU A 627 24.51 -19.13 -18.94
N SER A 628 24.30 -18.16 -18.04
CA SER A 628 25.12 -17.99 -16.83
C SER A 628 24.79 -18.95 -15.69
N GLY A 629 23.79 -19.82 -15.84
CA GLY A 629 23.35 -20.80 -14.83
C GLY A 629 22.03 -20.46 -14.13
N GLY A 630 21.40 -19.35 -14.50
CA GLY A 630 20.12 -18.89 -13.94
C GLY A 630 18.94 -19.81 -14.26
N LYS A 631 17.86 -19.68 -13.48
CA LYS A 631 16.65 -20.49 -13.62
C LYS A 631 15.46 -19.63 -14.02
N VAL A 632 14.71 -20.09 -15.02
CA VAL A 632 13.50 -19.44 -15.53
C VAL A 632 12.33 -20.41 -15.47
N VAL A 633 11.20 -19.95 -14.93
CA VAL A 633 9.91 -20.64 -15.00
C VAL A 633 8.96 -19.83 -15.86
N VAL A 634 8.48 -20.42 -16.94
CA VAL A 634 7.47 -19.84 -17.84
C VAL A 634 6.12 -20.46 -17.54
N VAL A 635 5.15 -19.63 -17.18
CA VAL A 635 3.77 -20.05 -16.92
C VAL A 635 2.91 -19.82 -18.16
N ASP A 636 2.19 -20.85 -18.59
CA ASP A 636 1.33 -20.91 -19.77
C ASP A 636 2.05 -20.85 -21.12
N GLU A 637 2.18 -19.65 -21.67
CA GLU A 637 2.67 -19.40 -23.03
C GLU A 637 4.12 -18.92 -22.99
N LEU A 638 4.89 -19.35 -23.99
CA LEU A 638 6.23 -18.84 -24.22
C LEU A 638 6.08 -17.50 -24.95
N PRO A 639 6.71 -16.41 -24.49
CA PRO A 639 6.65 -15.15 -25.22
C PRO A 639 7.41 -15.30 -26.54
N THR A 640 6.71 -15.07 -27.65
CA THR A 640 7.24 -15.20 -29.02
C THR A 640 7.01 -13.94 -29.85
N LYS A 641 6.46 -12.88 -29.24
CA LYS A 641 6.19 -11.60 -29.89
C LYS A 641 7.02 -10.48 -29.24
N SER A 642 7.30 -9.46 -30.05
CA SER A 642 7.77 -8.15 -29.64
C SER A 642 6.61 -7.27 -29.16
N LEU A 643 6.85 -6.03 -28.76
CA LEU A 643 5.79 -5.13 -28.24
C LEU A 643 5.48 -3.94 -29.17
N HIS A 644 6.50 -3.36 -29.78
CA HIS A 644 6.40 -2.14 -30.58
C HIS A 644 5.81 -2.38 -31.97
N TYR A 645 5.13 -1.38 -32.54
CA TYR A 645 4.58 -1.47 -33.90
C TYR A 645 5.66 -1.36 -34.98
N ALA A 646 6.71 -0.57 -34.74
CA ALA A 646 7.82 -0.47 -35.69
C ALA A 646 8.64 -1.78 -35.72
N ASP A 647 8.96 -2.25 -36.93
CA ASP A 647 9.80 -3.43 -37.20
C ASP A 647 9.36 -4.73 -36.50
N PHE A 648 8.07 -4.86 -36.15
CA PHE A 648 7.58 -5.97 -35.33
C PHE A 648 7.78 -7.35 -35.96
N TYR A 649 7.75 -7.51 -37.29
CA TYR A 649 8.02 -8.81 -37.92
C TYR A 649 9.43 -9.31 -37.59
N LYS A 650 10.44 -8.45 -37.78
CA LYS A 650 11.84 -8.78 -37.48
C LYS A 650 12.02 -9.07 -35.98
N ASN A 651 11.42 -8.23 -35.14
CA ASN A 651 11.55 -8.35 -33.68
C ASN A 651 10.82 -9.59 -33.14
N ASP A 652 9.67 -9.96 -33.71
CA ASP A 652 8.95 -11.19 -33.39
C ASP A 652 9.81 -12.43 -33.76
N GLU A 653 10.44 -12.44 -34.94
CA GLU A 653 11.37 -13.52 -35.33
C GLU A 653 12.54 -13.66 -34.36
N GLU A 654 13.16 -12.55 -33.93
CA GLU A 654 14.27 -12.55 -32.98
C GLU A 654 13.84 -13.07 -31.59
N VAL A 655 12.75 -12.55 -31.04
CA VAL A 655 12.21 -12.98 -29.73
C VAL A 655 11.87 -14.47 -29.80
N LYS A 656 11.16 -14.90 -30.84
CA LYS A 656 10.78 -16.30 -31.02
C LYS A 656 12.00 -17.20 -31.09
N ALA A 657 12.99 -16.86 -31.92
CA ALA A 657 14.20 -17.67 -32.07
C ALA A 657 14.95 -17.83 -30.75
N ILE A 658 15.10 -16.75 -29.97
CA ILE A 658 15.78 -16.80 -28.67
C ILE A 658 14.99 -17.68 -27.68
N MET A 659 13.69 -17.42 -27.51
CA MET A 659 12.90 -18.06 -26.47
C MET A 659 12.64 -19.54 -26.77
N GLU A 660 12.37 -19.90 -28.03
CA GLU A 660 12.23 -21.31 -28.45
C GLU A 660 13.57 -22.04 -28.34
N GLY A 661 14.67 -21.37 -28.71
CA GLY A 661 16.03 -21.90 -28.56
C GLY A 661 16.37 -22.23 -27.11
N LEU A 662 16.08 -21.33 -26.16
CA LEU A 662 16.28 -21.57 -24.73
C LEU A 662 15.45 -22.74 -24.21
N LEU A 663 14.17 -22.81 -24.59
CA LEU A 663 13.28 -23.89 -24.18
C LEU A 663 13.77 -25.26 -24.68
N ALA A 664 14.31 -25.33 -25.90
CA ALA A 664 14.80 -26.56 -26.48
C ALA A 664 16.16 -26.99 -25.91
N SER A 665 17.07 -26.05 -25.64
CA SER A 665 18.47 -26.34 -25.28
C SER A 665 18.74 -26.39 -23.76
N HIS A 666 17.88 -25.79 -22.92
CA HIS A 666 18.14 -25.63 -21.48
C HIS A 666 17.01 -26.19 -20.61
N THR A 667 16.57 -27.42 -20.86
CA THR A 667 15.38 -28.04 -20.21
C THR A 667 15.42 -28.10 -18.67
N ASN A 668 16.61 -28.11 -18.06
CA ASN A 668 16.80 -28.08 -16.60
C ASN A 668 16.84 -26.67 -15.98
N SER A 669 16.97 -25.63 -16.81
CA SER A 669 17.08 -24.23 -16.38
C SER A 669 15.93 -23.37 -16.90
N PHE A 670 15.22 -23.83 -17.93
CA PHE A 670 14.12 -23.12 -18.57
C PHE A 670 12.89 -24.01 -18.58
N ILE A 671 12.04 -23.85 -17.56
CA ILE A 671 10.94 -24.78 -17.25
C ILE A 671 9.63 -24.15 -17.68
N ARG A 672 8.85 -24.86 -18.51
CA ARG A 672 7.48 -24.45 -18.85
C ARG A 672 6.45 -25.22 -18.01
N ILE A 673 5.49 -24.50 -17.43
CA ILE A 673 4.38 -25.04 -16.66
C ILE A 673 3.04 -24.40 -17.09
N LYS A 674 1.92 -25.00 -16.70
CA LYS A 674 0.58 -24.39 -16.84
C LYS A 674 0.22 -23.64 -15.56
N GLN A 675 -0.59 -22.59 -15.68
CA GLN A 675 -1.19 -21.92 -14.53
C GLN A 675 -2.01 -22.90 -13.66
N PRO A 676 -2.25 -22.59 -12.37
CA PRO A 676 -3.08 -23.45 -11.54
C PRO A 676 -4.53 -23.48 -12.06
N LYS A 677 -5.13 -24.68 -12.10
CA LYS A 677 -6.54 -24.84 -12.50
C LYS A 677 -7.52 -24.18 -11.52
N LEU A 678 -7.15 -24.14 -10.24
CA LEU A 678 -7.96 -23.63 -9.12
C LEU A 678 -7.07 -22.82 -8.18
N ILE A 679 -7.53 -21.65 -7.75
CA ILE A 679 -6.76 -20.74 -6.89
C ILE A 679 -6.51 -21.35 -5.50
N GLU A 680 -7.38 -22.26 -5.04
CA GLU A 680 -7.27 -22.96 -3.77
C GLU A 680 -6.04 -23.88 -3.73
N LYS A 681 -5.57 -24.32 -4.90
CA LYS A 681 -4.40 -25.19 -5.11
C LYS A 681 -3.09 -24.40 -5.32
N LEU A 682 -3.12 -23.07 -5.19
CA LEU A 682 -1.97 -22.22 -5.45
C LEU A 682 -0.74 -22.60 -4.61
N LEU A 683 -0.91 -22.96 -3.33
CA LEU A 683 0.20 -23.40 -2.47
C LEU A 683 0.88 -24.68 -2.99
N SER A 684 0.09 -25.73 -3.29
CA SER A 684 0.64 -26.99 -3.80
C SER A 684 1.26 -26.83 -5.20
N TRP A 685 0.62 -26.03 -6.07
CA TRP A 685 1.14 -25.74 -7.40
C TRP A 685 2.46 -24.97 -7.34
N THR A 686 2.57 -24.01 -6.41
CA THR A 686 3.80 -23.25 -6.19
C THR A 686 4.93 -24.14 -5.69
N ASN A 687 4.63 -25.00 -4.72
CA ASN A 687 5.59 -25.97 -4.19
C ASN A 687 6.13 -26.90 -5.30
N GLU A 688 5.28 -27.36 -6.21
CA GLU A 688 5.69 -28.24 -7.31
C GLU A 688 6.76 -27.58 -8.19
N PHE A 689 6.53 -26.35 -8.66
CA PHE A 689 7.50 -25.71 -9.57
C PHE A 689 8.75 -25.23 -8.86
N LEU A 690 8.68 -24.82 -7.57
CA LEU A 690 9.86 -24.46 -6.79
C LEU A 690 10.77 -25.68 -6.54
N ASN A 691 10.18 -26.85 -6.27
CA ASN A 691 10.97 -28.08 -6.17
C ASN A 691 11.62 -28.46 -7.51
N ARG A 692 10.92 -28.24 -8.63
CA ARG A 692 11.45 -28.49 -9.98
C ARG A 692 12.56 -27.52 -10.37
N SER A 693 12.50 -26.25 -9.93
CA SER A 693 13.54 -25.25 -10.22
C SER A 693 14.83 -25.48 -9.41
N LYS A 694 14.76 -26.26 -8.32
CA LYS A 694 15.89 -26.64 -7.46
C LYS A 694 16.62 -25.44 -6.84
N ILE A 695 15.91 -24.33 -6.61
CA ILE A 695 16.44 -23.23 -5.82
C ILE A 695 16.30 -23.54 -4.34
N ALA A 696 17.26 -23.10 -3.52
CA ALA A 696 17.17 -23.26 -2.07
C ALA A 696 16.20 -22.22 -1.46
N PRO A 697 15.40 -22.60 -0.45
CA PRO A 697 14.59 -21.65 0.30
C PRO A 697 15.45 -20.71 1.15
N ASP A 698 14.90 -19.53 1.46
CA ASP A 698 15.49 -18.58 2.40
C ASP A 698 15.46 -19.15 3.83
N VAL A 699 14.43 -19.95 4.14
CA VAL A 699 14.30 -20.80 5.34
C VAL A 699 13.53 -22.07 4.99
N LEU A 700 14.05 -23.24 5.36
CA LEU A 700 13.33 -24.50 5.12
C LEU A 700 12.31 -24.73 6.24
N ILE A 701 11.03 -24.68 5.91
CA ILE A 701 9.91 -24.88 6.84
C ILE A 701 9.36 -26.31 6.70
N SER A 702 9.27 -27.06 7.81
CA SER A 702 8.59 -28.35 7.83
C SER A 702 7.07 -28.16 7.73
N ASN A 703 6.39 -28.96 6.90
CA ASN A 703 4.93 -28.94 6.76
C ASN A 703 4.36 -27.50 6.59
N PRO A 704 4.80 -26.75 5.56
CA PRO A 704 4.38 -25.37 5.35
C PRO A 704 2.85 -25.27 5.25
N THR A 705 2.28 -24.17 5.77
CA THR A 705 0.84 -23.99 5.89
C THR A 705 0.41 -22.61 5.38
N LYS A 706 -0.87 -22.45 5.04
CA LYS A 706 -1.44 -21.14 4.67
C LYS A 706 -1.53 -20.13 5.82
N LYS A 707 -1.22 -20.56 7.06
CA LYS A 707 -1.36 -19.76 8.28
C LYS A 707 -0.13 -18.91 8.57
N VAL A 708 1.04 -19.32 8.08
CA VAL A 708 2.32 -18.72 8.47
C VAL A 708 2.96 -18.06 7.25
N TYR A 709 3.24 -16.78 7.38
CA TYR A 709 4.02 -16.02 6.42
C TYR A 709 5.39 -15.70 7.03
N GLN A 710 6.39 -15.53 6.15
CA GLN A 710 7.72 -15.12 6.54
C GLN A 710 8.34 -14.14 5.55
N ILE A 711 9.27 -13.32 6.05
CA ILE A 711 10.23 -12.55 5.25
C ILE A 711 11.63 -12.69 5.81
N HIS A 712 12.62 -12.44 4.94
CA HIS A 712 14.04 -12.44 5.26
C HIS A 712 14.68 -11.07 4.93
N GLN A 713 15.35 -10.50 5.93
CA GLN A 713 16.17 -9.28 5.84
C GLN A 713 17.55 -9.56 6.43
N TYR A 714 18.52 -8.69 6.16
CA TYR A 714 19.87 -8.82 6.73
C TYR A 714 20.53 -7.46 6.96
N THR A 715 21.52 -7.45 7.86
CA THR A 715 22.60 -6.45 7.92
C THR A 715 23.92 -7.15 7.60
N GLU A 716 25.03 -6.43 7.60
CA GLU A 716 26.36 -7.03 7.38
C GLU A 716 26.66 -8.17 8.37
N ASP A 717 26.20 -8.04 9.61
CA ASP A 717 26.49 -8.94 10.72
C ASP A 717 25.29 -9.80 11.18
N LYS A 718 24.05 -9.52 10.74
CA LYS A 718 22.83 -10.20 11.23
C LYS A 718 21.97 -10.73 10.11
N ASP A 719 21.39 -11.91 10.33
CA ASP A 719 20.29 -12.44 9.53
C ASP A 719 18.98 -12.25 10.32
N ILE A 720 17.95 -11.72 9.67
CA ILE A 720 16.72 -11.25 10.32
C ILE A 720 15.53 -11.92 9.64
N TYR A 721 14.75 -12.66 10.41
CA TYR A 721 13.54 -13.32 9.94
C TYR A 721 12.34 -12.85 10.74
N PHE A 722 11.25 -12.56 10.05
CA PHE A 722 9.97 -12.23 10.68
C PHE A 722 8.91 -13.21 10.25
N PHE A 723 8.26 -13.85 11.22
CA PHE A 723 7.14 -14.77 11.01
C PHE A 723 5.86 -14.18 11.59
N THR A 724 4.72 -14.45 10.97
CA THR A 724 3.40 -14.15 11.57
C THR A 724 2.44 -15.31 11.34
N ASN A 725 1.68 -15.67 12.37
CA ASN A 725 0.56 -16.60 12.28
C ASN A 725 -0.75 -15.83 12.09
N ILE A 726 -1.27 -15.80 10.86
CA ILE A 726 -2.49 -15.04 10.53
C ILE A 726 -3.79 -15.72 11.01
N HIS A 727 -3.71 -16.88 11.64
CA HIS A 727 -4.89 -17.61 12.09
C HIS A 727 -5.38 -17.10 13.45
N ARG A 728 -6.69 -16.83 13.58
CA ARG A 728 -7.28 -16.21 14.80
C ARG A 728 -7.44 -17.11 16.02
N TYR A 729 -7.64 -18.41 15.80
CA TYR A 729 -7.96 -19.34 16.89
C TYR A 729 -6.92 -20.43 17.17
N ASN A 730 -6.08 -20.75 16.19
CA ASN A 730 -5.21 -21.92 16.24
C ASN A 730 -3.74 -21.53 16.37
N VAL A 731 -3.07 -22.21 17.30
CA VAL A 731 -1.61 -22.27 17.38
C VAL A 731 -1.09 -22.98 16.12
N THR A 732 0.04 -22.52 15.59
CA THR A 732 0.74 -23.19 14.49
C THR A 732 2.17 -23.52 14.91
N SER A 733 2.56 -24.78 14.78
CA SER A 733 3.90 -25.27 15.15
C SER A 733 4.59 -25.92 13.95
N PHE A 734 5.87 -25.63 13.79
CA PHE A 734 6.70 -26.14 12.69
C PHE A 734 8.19 -26.11 13.09
N ASN A 735 8.99 -26.93 12.42
CA ASN A 735 10.44 -26.79 12.43
C ASN A 735 10.87 -25.86 11.29
N ALA A 736 11.88 -25.03 11.55
CA ALA A 736 12.48 -24.14 10.57
C ALA A 736 14.01 -24.31 10.59
N LYS A 737 14.60 -24.61 9.44
CA LYS A 737 16.05 -24.75 9.26
C LYS A 737 16.60 -23.57 8.48
N PHE A 738 17.52 -22.84 9.10
CA PHE A 738 18.03 -21.55 8.60
C PHE A 738 19.42 -21.71 7.97
N PRO A 739 19.71 -21.16 6.79
CA PRO A 739 21.00 -21.27 6.12
C PRO A 739 22.11 -20.40 6.76
N VAL A 740 22.11 -20.26 8.09
CA VAL A 740 23.07 -19.48 8.88
C VAL A 740 24.20 -20.37 9.43
N LYS A 741 25.39 -19.80 9.59
CA LYS A 741 26.56 -20.45 10.19
C LYS A 741 27.13 -19.56 11.29
N ASP A 742 27.64 -20.17 12.35
CA ASP A 742 28.39 -19.50 13.43
C ASP A 742 27.66 -18.32 14.10
N LYS A 743 26.33 -18.33 14.07
CA LYS A 743 25.45 -17.35 14.73
C LYS A 743 24.44 -18.05 15.64
N TYR A 744 23.91 -17.32 16.61
CA TYR A 744 22.93 -17.77 17.59
C TYR A 744 21.62 -16.99 17.44
N PRO A 745 20.45 -17.63 17.54
CA PRO A 745 19.18 -16.96 17.37
C PRO A 745 18.74 -16.27 18.65
N TYR A 746 18.25 -15.04 18.50
CA TYR A 746 17.57 -14.28 19.54
C TYR A 746 16.17 -13.90 19.06
N MET A 747 15.19 -13.96 19.97
CA MET A 747 13.92 -13.32 19.78
C MET A 747 14.04 -11.87 20.25
N TRP A 748 13.83 -10.93 19.35
CA TRP A 748 13.66 -9.52 19.70
C TRP A 748 12.17 -9.29 19.86
N ASN A 749 11.68 -9.16 21.11
CA ASN A 749 10.25 -9.06 21.39
C ASN A 749 9.75 -7.65 21.05
N PRO A 750 8.95 -7.46 19.99
CA PRO A 750 8.50 -6.13 19.57
C PRO A 750 7.50 -5.51 20.56
N GLU A 751 6.84 -6.27 21.43
CA GLU A 751 5.96 -5.72 22.46
C GLU A 751 6.73 -5.10 23.62
N THR A 752 7.82 -5.74 24.05
CA THR A 752 8.57 -5.32 25.26
C THR A 752 9.87 -4.58 24.95
N GLY A 753 10.46 -4.79 23.77
CA GLY A 753 11.80 -4.31 23.43
C GLY A 753 12.93 -5.18 24.01
N GLU A 754 12.61 -6.36 24.52
CA GLU A 754 13.59 -7.28 25.11
C GLU A 754 14.27 -8.15 24.04
N ARG A 755 15.51 -8.54 24.31
CA ARG A 755 16.27 -9.53 23.54
C ARG A 755 16.37 -10.80 24.36
N ILE A 756 15.78 -11.88 23.85
CA ILE A 756 15.63 -13.14 24.58
C ILE A 756 16.35 -14.24 23.79
N PRO A 757 17.30 -14.97 24.40
CA PRO A 757 17.93 -16.13 23.76
C PRO A 757 16.91 -17.13 23.21
N PHE A 758 17.12 -17.54 21.97
CA PHE A 758 16.37 -18.61 21.33
C PHE A 758 17.35 -19.76 21.03
N TYR A 759 16.89 -21.01 21.05
CA TYR A 759 17.80 -22.16 21.04
C TYR A 759 17.52 -23.10 19.87
N TYR A 760 18.61 -23.47 19.18
CA TYR A 760 18.61 -24.57 18.22
C TYR A 760 18.18 -25.89 18.87
N ALA A 761 17.52 -26.72 18.07
CA ALA A 761 17.44 -28.14 18.32
C ALA A 761 18.88 -28.73 18.40
N LYS A 762 19.05 -29.82 19.16
CA LYS A 762 20.39 -30.37 19.46
C LYS A 762 21.22 -30.58 18.17
N ASN A 763 22.40 -29.93 18.09
CA ASN A 763 23.42 -30.06 17.04
C ASN A 763 22.97 -29.72 15.60
N THR A 764 22.01 -28.81 15.41
CA THR A 764 21.55 -28.36 14.09
C THR A 764 21.36 -26.84 14.02
N ASN A 765 21.12 -26.29 12.82
CA ASN A 765 20.64 -24.93 12.57
C ASN A 765 19.09 -24.90 12.45
N GLU A 766 18.42 -25.81 13.15
CA GLU A 766 16.98 -25.99 13.12
C GLU A 766 16.34 -25.48 14.42
N LEU A 767 15.23 -24.77 14.30
CA LEU A 767 14.42 -24.25 15.40
C LEU A 767 13.05 -24.90 15.40
N GLN A 768 12.58 -25.29 16.59
CA GLN A 768 11.17 -25.65 16.79
C GLN A 768 10.39 -24.39 17.18
N ILE A 769 9.54 -23.91 16.27
CA ILE A 769 8.77 -22.69 16.40
C ILE A 769 7.30 -23.06 16.65
N SER A 770 6.67 -22.35 17.60
CA SER A 770 5.24 -22.40 17.85
C SER A 770 4.74 -20.96 17.96
N LEU A 771 3.75 -20.61 17.14
CA LEU A 771 3.14 -19.29 17.12
C LEU A 771 1.70 -19.42 17.57
N ASN A 772 1.34 -18.72 18.64
CA ASN A 772 -0.02 -18.53 19.09
C ASN A 772 -0.86 -17.82 18.02
N PRO A 773 -2.19 -17.83 18.15
CA PRO A 773 -3.04 -17.12 17.21
C PRO A 773 -2.66 -15.64 17.14
N LEU A 774 -2.48 -15.11 15.92
CA LEU A 774 -2.05 -13.74 15.64
C LEU A 774 -0.69 -13.33 16.23
N GLU A 775 0.12 -14.29 16.69
CA GLU A 775 1.48 -14.04 17.17
C GLU A 775 2.43 -13.81 16.00
N SER A 776 3.36 -12.88 16.22
CA SER A 776 4.48 -12.60 15.34
C SER A 776 5.80 -12.85 16.07
N LEU A 777 6.81 -13.26 15.31
CA LEU A 777 8.11 -13.63 15.84
C LEU A 777 9.21 -12.99 14.99
N LEU A 778 9.95 -12.06 15.61
CA LEU A 778 11.17 -11.48 15.04
C LEU A 778 12.39 -12.24 15.57
N LEU A 779 13.01 -13.05 14.71
CA LEU A 779 14.24 -13.78 14.97
C LEU A 779 15.42 -13.05 14.36
N VAL A 780 16.42 -12.76 15.18
CA VAL A 780 17.69 -12.15 14.77
C VAL A 780 18.82 -13.11 15.10
N PHE A 781 19.62 -13.47 14.10
CA PHE A 781 20.80 -14.31 14.27
C PHE A 781 22.03 -13.44 14.46
N GLU A 782 22.72 -13.62 15.57
CA GLU A 782 23.83 -12.77 16.03
C GLU A 782 25.06 -13.61 16.38
N GLU A 783 26.28 -13.06 16.32
CA GLU A 783 27.51 -13.79 16.67
C GLU A 783 27.64 -14.06 18.18
N GLU A 784 27.05 -13.20 19.01
CA GLU A 784 27.11 -13.34 20.46
C GLU A 784 26.39 -14.61 20.91
N LYS A 785 27.09 -15.45 21.67
CA LYS A 785 26.53 -16.69 22.23
C LYS A 785 25.74 -16.37 23.51
N PRO A 786 24.51 -16.90 23.68
CA PRO A 786 23.76 -16.70 24.91
C PRO A 786 24.40 -17.45 26.09
N ASP A 787 24.43 -16.79 27.26
CA ASP A 787 24.87 -17.37 28.52
C ASP A 787 23.82 -18.33 29.08
N ASN A 788 24.20 -19.60 29.22
CA ASN A 788 23.40 -20.73 29.72
C ASN A 788 22.09 -21.03 28.97
N LYS A 789 21.78 -22.32 28.81
CA LYS A 789 20.46 -22.75 28.35
C LYS A 789 19.45 -22.51 29.46
N VAL A 790 18.55 -21.54 29.27
CA VAL A 790 17.28 -21.55 30.01
C VAL A 790 16.48 -22.76 29.53
N ILE A 791 16.11 -23.63 30.46
CA ILE A 791 15.30 -24.81 30.18
C ILE A 791 13.92 -24.33 29.70
N LYS A 792 13.53 -24.69 28.48
CA LYS A 792 12.15 -24.48 27.99
C LYS A 792 11.23 -25.25 28.94
N GLU A 793 10.38 -24.55 29.68
CA GLU A 793 9.30 -25.16 30.45
C GLU A 793 8.39 -25.98 29.53
N SER A 794 7.78 -27.03 30.09
CA SER A 794 6.78 -27.83 29.40
C SER A 794 5.64 -26.93 28.95
N VAL A 795 5.24 -27.02 27.68
CA VAL A 795 4.07 -26.31 27.14
C VAL A 795 2.81 -27.18 27.17
N LYS A 796 2.88 -28.36 27.80
CA LYS A 796 1.74 -29.29 27.89
C LYS A 796 0.94 -29.02 29.16
N ILE A 797 -0.34 -28.72 28.99
CA ILE A 797 -1.28 -28.61 30.10
C ILE A 797 -1.36 -29.97 30.81
N LYS A 798 -1.00 -30.00 32.10
CA LYS A 798 -1.10 -31.16 33.00
C LYS A 798 -2.46 -31.22 33.69
N ASN A 799 -2.97 -30.06 34.10
CA ASN A 799 -4.25 -29.92 34.80
C ASN A 799 -4.94 -28.63 34.35
N SER A 800 -6.28 -28.64 34.33
CA SER A 800 -7.09 -27.45 34.05
C SER A 800 -8.36 -27.47 34.91
N LYS A 801 -8.71 -26.32 35.49
CA LYS A 801 -9.94 -26.13 36.26
C LYS A 801 -10.69 -24.91 35.75
N GLU A 802 -11.96 -25.07 35.42
CA GLU A 802 -12.82 -23.96 35.02
C GLU A 802 -13.27 -23.16 36.25
N ILE A 803 -13.31 -21.84 36.12
CA ILE A 803 -13.82 -20.92 37.14
C ILE A 803 -15.32 -20.76 36.89
N ASN A 804 -16.13 -21.44 37.72
CA ASN A 804 -17.60 -21.41 37.69
C ASN A 804 -18.18 -20.53 38.82
N GLU A 805 -17.31 -19.79 39.49
CA GLU A 805 -17.65 -18.84 40.54
C GLU A 805 -18.45 -17.69 39.96
N ASN A 806 -19.31 -17.12 40.80
CA ASN A 806 -20.12 -15.97 40.43
C ASN A 806 -19.26 -14.71 40.29
N TRP A 807 -19.55 -13.89 39.27
CA TRP A 807 -18.82 -12.66 38.98
C TRP A 807 -19.61 -11.42 39.39
N ILE A 808 -18.96 -10.52 40.12
CA ILE A 808 -19.42 -9.15 40.34
C ILE A 808 -18.87 -8.31 39.21
N VAL A 809 -19.73 -7.68 38.42
CA VAL A 809 -19.33 -6.99 37.20
C VAL A 809 -19.74 -5.52 37.27
N THR A 810 -18.78 -4.61 37.15
CA THR A 810 -19.03 -3.16 37.16
C THR A 810 -18.62 -2.55 35.82
N GLY A 811 -19.56 -1.91 35.13
CA GLY A 811 -19.33 -1.23 33.87
C GLY A 811 -19.30 0.29 33.99
N TYR A 812 -18.19 0.91 33.61
CA TYR A 812 -18.01 2.35 33.44
C TYR A 812 -18.20 2.73 31.98
N ARG A 813 -19.38 3.24 31.63
CA ARG A 813 -19.74 3.57 30.25
C ARG A 813 -19.18 4.93 29.85
N VAL A 814 -18.90 5.13 28.56
CA VAL A 814 -18.32 6.37 28.01
C VAL A 814 -19.12 7.66 28.27
N ASP A 815 -20.39 7.56 28.68
CA ASP A 815 -21.22 8.70 29.12
C ASP A 815 -21.20 8.92 30.65
N ASN A 816 -20.19 8.38 31.33
CA ASN A 816 -20.00 8.44 32.79
C ASN A 816 -21.07 7.72 33.62
N LYS A 817 -21.91 6.88 33.00
CA LYS A 817 -22.85 6.01 33.73
C LYS A 817 -22.16 4.76 34.24
N ILE A 818 -22.52 4.36 35.45
CA ILE A 818 -22.02 3.15 36.10
C ILE A 818 -23.15 2.13 36.18
N TYR A 819 -22.87 0.90 35.79
CA TYR A 819 -23.78 -0.24 35.88
C TYR A 819 -23.14 -1.35 36.69
N ASN A 820 -23.95 -2.07 37.45
CA ASN A 820 -23.51 -3.23 38.22
C ASN A 820 -24.35 -4.43 37.82
N TRP A 821 -23.69 -5.55 37.57
CA TRP A 821 -24.31 -6.82 37.27
C TRP A 821 -23.72 -7.90 38.17
N ASN A 822 -24.51 -8.93 38.38
CA ASN A 822 -24.10 -10.12 39.09
C ASN A 822 -24.34 -11.28 38.12
N MET A 823 -23.28 -12.00 37.77
CA MET A 823 -23.25 -12.92 36.63
C MET A 823 -22.76 -14.30 37.08
N SER A 824 -23.67 -15.27 37.11
CA SER A 824 -23.33 -16.69 37.25
C SER A 824 -22.65 -17.23 35.99
N ASP A 825 -23.00 -16.67 34.84
CA ASP A 825 -22.50 -17.05 33.53
C ASP A 825 -21.96 -15.82 32.81
N LEU A 826 -20.76 -15.95 32.27
CA LEU A 826 -20.14 -14.95 31.41
C LEU A 826 -20.77 -15.05 30.01
N VAL A 827 -21.10 -13.91 29.41
CA VAL A 827 -21.86 -13.86 28.15
C VAL A 827 -21.37 -12.72 27.26
N ASP A 828 -21.54 -12.87 25.95
CA ASP A 828 -21.46 -11.75 25.02
C ASP A 828 -22.58 -10.73 25.31
N PHE A 829 -22.18 -9.51 25.70
CA PHE A 829 -23.11 -8.42 25.97
C PHE A 829 -23.97 -8.05 24.75
N SER A 830 -23.48 -8.31 23.54
CA SER A 830 -24.18 -8.03 22.29
C SER A 830 -25.43 -8.90 22.08
N GLU A 831 -25.48 -10.07 22.70
CA GLU A 831 -26.62 -10.99 22.65
C GLU A 831 -27.64 -10.76 23.78
N SER A 832 -27.31 -9.89 24.75
CA SER A 832 -28.18 -9.64 25.89
C SER A 832 -29.44 -8.83 25.51
N ILE A 833 -30.58 -9.19 26.09
CA ILE A 833 -31.80 -8.37 26.05
C ILE A 833 -31.72 -7.14 26.97
N ASP A 834 -30.77 -7.14 27.92
CA ASP A 834 -30.53 -6.01 28.81
C ASP A 834 -29.86 -4.87 28.06
N THR A 835 -30.61 -3.80 27.85
CA THR A 835 -30.12 -2.61 27.13
C THR A 835 -28.91 -1.95 27.79
N THR A 836 -28.67 -2.15 29.09
CA THR A 836 -27.48 -1.64 29.77
C THR A 836 -26.20 -2.37 29.34
N LYS A 837 -26.33 -3.63 28.89
CA LYS A 837 -25.23 -4.46 28.36
C LYS A 837 -25.06 -4.30 26.86
N ASN A 838 -26.13 -4.50 26.09
CA ASN A 838 -26.03 -4.55 24.62
C ASN A 838 -25.77 -3.19 23.94
N SER A 839 -25.88 -2.09 24.69
CA SER A 839 -25.50 -0.74 24.26
C SER A 839 -24.20 -0.24 24.91
N PHE A 840 -23.49 -1.12 25.61
CA PHE A 840 -22.34 -0.71 26.40
C PHE A 840 -21.14 -0.38 25.52
N ALA A 841 -20.42 0.69 25.89
CA ALA A 841 -19.04 0.91 25.50
C ALA A 841 -18.30 1.61 26.63
N GLY A 842 -17.10 1.15 26.96
CA GLY A 842 -16.31 1.68 28.07
C GLY A 842 -15.38 0.63 28.67
N GLU A 843 -15.27 0.66 29.99
CA GLU A 843 -14.51 -0.33 30.76
C GLU A 843 -15.46 -1.19 31.60
N ILE A 844 -15.25 -2.50 31.58
CA ILE A 844 -15.99 -3.48 32.36
C ILE A 844 -14.99 -4.17 33.28
N ILE A 845 -15.21 -4.12 34.58
CA ILE A 845 -14.41 -4.82 35.59
C ILE A 845 -15.18 -6.06 36.02
N TYR A 846 -14.59 -7.24 35.79
CA TYR A 846 -15.11 -8.52 36.25
C TYR A 846 -14.32 -8.95 37.49
N GLU A 847 -14.98 -9.12 38.62
CA GLU A 847 -14.35 -9.53 39.89
C GLU A 847 -14.96 -10.85 40.40
N THR A 848 -14.09 -11.77 40.82
CA THR A 848 -14.51 -12.98 41.54
C THR A 848 -13.45 -13.39 42.58
N THR A 849 -13.82 -14.31 43.46
CA THR A 849 -12.88 -14.93 44.41
C THR A 849 -12.83 -16.42 44.16
N ILE A 850 -11.62 -16.94 43.93
CA ILE A 850 -11.37 -18.37 43.74
C ILE A 850 -10.65 -18.94 44.95
N ASN A 851 -10.97 -20.17 45.32
CA ASN A 851 -10.17 -20.91 46.29
C ASN A 851 -9.11 -21.74 45.55
N ASN A 852 -7.84 -21.39 45.74
CA ASN A 852 -6.70 -22.07 45.14
C ASN A 852 -6.18 -23.17 46.07
N THR A 853 -6.39 -24.42 45.66
CA THR A 853 -5.92 -25.63 46.35
C THR A 853 -4.80 -26.35 45.62
N ASP A 854 -4.53 -25.97 44.38
CA ASP A 854 -3.61 -26.65 43.47
C ASP A 854 -2.50 -25.69 42.99
N ASP A 855 -1.51 -26.25 42.30
CA ASP A 855 -0.35 -25.50 41.78
C ASP A 855 -0.62 -24.97 40.36
N PHE A 856 -1.66 -24.15 40.20
CA PHE A 856 -1.95 -23.49 38.93
C PHE A 856 -0.88 -22.44 38.60
N THR A 857 -0.44 -22.41 37.36
CA THR A 857 0.62 -21.51 36.89
C THR A 857 0.08 -20.39 36.00
N HIS A 858 -1.07 -20.62 35.35
CA HIS A 858 -1.65 -19.71 34.37
C HIS A 858 -3.18 -19.60 34.52
N ILE A 859 -3.74 -18.51 33.99
CA ILE A 859 -5.18 -18.36 33.75
C ILE A 859 -5.40 -18.03 32.26
N ASP A 860 -6.35 -18.73 31.66
CA ASP A 860 -6.87 -18.51 30.31
C ASP A 860 -8.26 -17.89 30.45
N LEU A 861 -8.44 -16.66 29.97
CA LEU A 861 -9.73 -15.98 30.04
C LEU A 861 -10.74 -16.49 28.99
N GLY A 862 -10.33 -17.39 28.08
CA GLY A 862 -11.21 -17.89 27.02
C GLY A 862 -11.49 -16.83 25.96
N ASP A 863 -12.72 -16.78 25.45
CA ASP A 863 -13.13 -15.76 24.50
C ASP A 863 -13.41 -14.42 25.20
N VAL A 864 -12.66 -13.40 24.78
CA VAL A 864 -12.74 -12.03 25.26
C VAL A 864 -13.31 -11.10 24.17
N ASN A 865 -13.88 -11.64 23.09
CA ASN A 865 -14.51 -10.85 22.04
C ASN A 865 -13.63 -9.69 21.52
N GLU A 866 -12.32 -9.96 21.36
CA GLU A 866 -11.30 -9.02 20.83
C GLU A 866 -11.09 -7.73 21.66
N GLY A 867 -11.58 -7.69 22.90
CA GLY A 867 -11.36 -6.57 23.81
C GLY A 867 -9.97 -6.59 24.44
N VAL A 868 -9.50 -5.41 24.86
CA VAL A 868 -8.24 -5.33 25.62
C VAL A 868 -8.51 -5.76 27.05
N THR A 869 -7.74 -6.71 27.56
CA THR A 869 -7.83 -7.20 28.93
C THR A 869 -6.60 -6.82 29.74
N GLU A 870 -6.80 -6.44 31.00
CA GLU A 870 -5.75 -6.34 32.02
C GLU A 870 -6.15 -7.21 33.21
N LEU A 871 -5.26 -8.10 33.63
CA LEU A 871 -5.52 -9.02 34.73
C LEU A 871 -4.85 -8.53 36.01
N TYR A 872 -5.59 -8.58 37.12
CA TYR A 872 -5.11 -8.36 38.46
C TYR A 872 -5.45 -9.57 39.34
N VAL A 873 -4.50 -9.95 40.19
CA VAL A 873 -4.66 -11.04 41.16
C VAL A 873 -4.23 -10.52 42.52
N ASN A 874 -5.12 -10.61 43.51
CA ASN A 874 -4.89 -10.07 44.86
C ASN A 874 -4.46 -8.58 44.84
N GLY A 875 -5.09 -7.77 43.98
CA GLY A 875 -4.80 -6.35 43.79
C GLY A 875 -3.50 -6.02 43.05
N LYS A 876 -2.74 -7.03 42.59
CA LYS A 876 -1.49 -6.85 41.83
C LYS A 876 -1.73 -7.09 40.34
N LYS A 877 -1.26 -6.16 39.51
CA LYS A 877 -1.32 -6.30 38.05
C LYS A 877 -0.43 -7.43 37.59
N VAL A 878 -1.02 -8.39 36.88
CA VAL A 878 -0.34 -9.53 36.27
C VAL A 878 0.16 -9.18 34.87
N GLY A 879 -0.70 -8.58 34.04
CA GLY A 879 -0.36 -8.24 32.67
C GLY A 879 -1.51 -7.64 31.88
N LYS A 880 -1.27 -7.42 30.59
CA LYS A 880 -2.24 -6.92 29.60
C LYS A 880 -2.19 -7.78 28.34
N ARG A 881 -3.35 -8.01 27.72
CA ARG A 881 -3.48 -8.60 26.39
C ARG A 881 -4.38 -7.71 25.54
N TRP A 882 -3.87 -7.34 24.37
CA TRP A 882 -4.54 -6.44 23.44
C TRP A 882 -4.78 -7.09 22.06
N TYR A 883 -4.38 -8.35 21.91
CA TYR A 883 -4.63 -9.22 20.77
C TYR A 883 -4.42 -10.69 21.17
N GLY A 884 -4.93 -11.62 20.37
CA GLY A 884 -4.68 -13.05 20.48
C GLY A 884 -5.28 -13.66 21.76
N LYS A 885 -4.67 -14.73 22.25
CA LYS A 885 -5.16 -15.43 23.44
C LYS A 885 -4.91 -14.64 24.71
N ALA A 886 -5.96 -14.47 25.52
CA ALA A 886 -5.90 -13.81 26.82
C ALA A 886 -5.41 -14.77 27.93
N VAL A 887 -4.16 -15.25 27.80
CA VAL A 887 -3.51 -16.15 28.77
C VAL A 887 -2.41 -15.42 29.53
N TYR A 888 -2.42 -15.58 30.86
CA TYR A 888 -1.54 -14.89 31.80
C TYR A 888 -0.85 -15.88 32.74
N SER A 889 0.44 -15.67 33.02
CA SER A 889 1.16 -16.40 34.07
C SER A 889 0.84 -15.79 35.43
N ILE A 890 0.27 -16.57 36.34
CA ILE A 890 -0.24 -16.13 37.65
C ILE A 890 0.45 -16.82 38.83
N GLU A 891 1.38 -17.74 38.59
CA GLU A 891 2.06 -18.53 39.63
C GLU A 891 2.62 -17.66 40.77
N LYS A 892 3.25 -16.53 40.41
CA LYS A 892 3.86 -15.59 41.38
C LYS A 892 2.86 -14.71 42.12
N PHE A 893 1.58 -14.77 41.76
CA PHE A 893 0.52 -13.89 42.26
C PHE A 893 -0.54 -14.65 43.07
N LEU A 894 -0.68 -15.96 42.84
CA LEU A 894 -1.55 -16.83 43.62
C LEU A 894 -0.98 -17.11 45.00
N LYS A 895 -1.87 -17.25 45.99
CA LYS A 895 -1.59 -17.82 47.32
C LYS A 895 -2.47 -19.05 47.54
N GLN A 896 -2.12 -19.90 48.50
CA GLN A 896 -3.00 -20.97 48.95
C GLN A 896 -4.27 -20.39 49.61
N GLY A 897 -5.43 -20.99 49.34
CA GLY A 897 -6.73 -20.49 49.79
C GLY A 897 -7.32 -19.41 48.88
N ASP A 898 -8.04 -18.44 49.45
CA ASP A 898 -8.83 -17.48 48.68
C ASP A 898 -7.97 -16.46 47.94
N ASN A 899 -8.25 -16.26 46.65
CA ASN A 899 -7.60 -15.27 45.79
C ASN A 899 -8.65 -14.43 45.07
N THR A 900 -8.48 -13.11 45.08
CA THR A 900 -9.31 -12.21 44.28
C THR A 900 -8.75 -12.15 42.86
N ILE A 901 -9.62 -12.35 41.87
CA ILE A 901 -9.33 -12.25 40.44
C ILE A 901 -10.14 -11.09 39.88
N GLU A 902 -9.46 -10.15 39.23
CA GLU A 902 -10.07 -8.96 38.64
C GLU A 902 -9.60 -8.79 37.20
N VAL A 903 -10.55 -8.73 36.26
CA VAL A 903 -10.28 -8.54 34.82
C VAL A 903 -10.87 -7.20 34.39
N HIS A 904 -9.98 -6.28 34.01
CA HIS A 904 -10.36 -5.00 33.40
C HIS A 904 -10.47 -5.21 31.89
N TYR A 905 -11.67 -5.01 31.36
CA TYR A 905 -12.00 -5.22 29.97
C TYR A 905 -12.36 -3.90 29.30
N THR A 906 -11.64 -3.51 28.25
CA THR A 906 -11.96 -2.32 27.45
C THR A 906 -12.63 -2.71 26.15
N THR A 907 -13.85 -2.20 25.93
CA THR A 907 -14.69 -2.50 24.75
C THR A 907 -14.27 -1.70 23.51
N VAL A 908 -14.97 -1.89 22.39
CA VAL A 908 -15.07 -0.89 21.29
C VAL A 908 -16.30 0.01 21.46
N LEU A 909 -16.44 1.04 20.61
CA LEU A 909 -17.55 2.02 20.65
C LEU A 909 -18.81 1.60 19.87
N ALA A 910 -18.75 0.52 19.10
CA ALA A 910 -19.73 0.20 18.06
C ALA A 910 -21.18 0.13 18.56
N ASN A 911 -21.42 -0.59 19.65
CA ASN A 911 -22.76 -0.85 20.17
C ASN A 911 -23.35 0.42 20.79
N TYR A 912 -22.58 1.15 21.58
CA TYR A 912 -22.97 2.45 22.11
C TYR A 912 -23.34 3.43 20.99
N CYS A 913 -22.47 3.61 19.99
CA CYS A 913 -22.73 4.52 18.87
C CYS A 913 -23.97 4.14 18.04
N LYS A 914 -24.29 2.84 17.95
CA LYS A 914 -25.50 2.35 17.29
C LYS A 914 -26.76 2.60 18.12
N SER A 915 -26.63 2.65 19.45
CA SER A 915 -27.75 2.88 20.36
C SER A 915 -28.13 4.37 20.49
N LEU A 916 -27.22 5.28 20.12
CA LEU A 916 -27.46 6.72 20.17
C LEU A 916 -28.42 7.18 19.08
N ASP A 917 -29.36 8.05 19.43
CA ASP A 917 -30.07 8.89 18.46
C ASP A 917 -29.24 10.15 18.15
N ASN A 918 -28.15 9.96 17.42
CA ASN A 918 -27.23 11.04 17.04
C ASN A 918 -26.99 11.00 15.52
N PRO A 919 -27.39 12.04 14.76
CA PRO A 919 -27.22 12.07 13.31
C PRO A 919 -25.79 11.80 12.82
N LEU A 920 -24.78 12.21 13.60
CA LEU A 920 -23.36 12.07 13.25
C LEU A 920 -22.90 10.61 13.36
N THR A 921 -23.27 9.91 14.43
CA THR A 921 -22.96 8.48 14.57
C THR A 921 -23.79 7.64 13.61
N ASN A 922 -25.07 8.00 13.41
CA ASN A 922 -26.02 7.29 12.54
C ASN A 922 -25.53 7.16 11.09
N VAL A 923 -24.83 8.17 10.56
CA VAL A 923 -24.22 8.11 9.21
C VAL A 923 -23.27 6.92 9.07
N TRP A 924 -22.52 6.61 10.13
CA TRP A 924 -21.51 5.56 10.18
C TRP A 924 -22.05 4.21 10.64
N THR A 925 -23.05 4.20 11.52
CA THR A 925 -23.64 2.98 12.09
C THR A 925 -24.82 2.43 11.28
N ARG A 926 -25.40 3.19 10.35
CA ARG A 926 -26.56 2.76 9.51
C ARG A 926 -26.37 1.44 8.76
N ARG A 927 -25.12 0.99 8.53
CA ARG A 927 -24.81 -0.27 7.84
C ARG A 927 -24.50 -1.42 8.82
N TYR A 928 -24.60 -1.20 10.13
CA TYR A 928 -24.32 -2.22 11.13
C TYR A 928 -25.52 -3.15 11.22
N LYS A 929 -25.43 -4.31 10.55
CA LYS A 929 -26.48 -5.33 10.59
C LYS A 929 -26.69 -5.82 12.03
N ASN A 930 -25.63 -6.35 12.64
CA ASN A 930 -25.66 -6.89 14.00
C ASN A 930 -24.92 -5.96 14.98
N LEU A 931 -25.13 -6.20 16.28
CA LEU A 931 -24.24 -5.68 17.32
C LEU A 931 -22.87 -6.38 17.21
N VAL A 932 -21.85 -5.76 17.77
CA VAL A 932 -20.49 -6.30 17.83
C VAL A 932 -20.35 -7.09 19.13
N PRO A 933 -19.87 -8.34 19.08
CA PRO A 933 -19.58 -9.09 20.29
C PRO A 933 -18.68 -8.30 21.25
N THR A 934 -18.97 -8.34 22.55
CA THR A 934 -18.31 -7.51 23.56
C THR A 934 -18.42 -8.15 24.93
N GLY A 935 -17.35 -8.05 25.71
CA GLY A 935 -17.27 -8.58 27.07
C GLY A 935 -16.60 -9.94 27.12
N LEU A 936 -16.41 -10.43 28.33
CA LEU A 936 -15.85 -11.74 28.63
C LEU A 936 -16.94 -12.81 28.47
N GLU A 937 -16.71 -13.77 27.58
CA GLU A 937 -17.61 -14.91 27.32
C GLU A 937 -17.02 -16.23 27.85
N GLY A 938 -15.68 -16.31 27.95
CA GLY A 938 -15.02 -17.46 28.56
C GLY A 938 -14.95 -18.69 27.64
N PRO A 939 -14.91 -19.91 28.20
CA PRO A 939 -14.80 -20.21 29.63
C PRO A 939 -13.46 -19.76 30.21
N VAL A 940 -13.47 -19.28 31.46
CA VAL A 940 -12.25 -18.90 32.18
C VAL A 940 -11.67 -20.12 32.89
N LYS A 941 -10.38 -20.41 32.68
CA LYS A 941 -9.72 -21.63 33.17
C LYS A 941 -8.40 -21.33 33.86
N LEU A 942 -8.16 -21.97 34.99
CA LEU A 942 -6.84 -22.10 35.60
C LEU A 942 -6.12 -23.28 34.95
N LEU A 943 -4.83 -23.11 34.63
CA LEU A 943 -4.00 -24.09 33.93
C LEU A 943 -2.71 -24.38 34.69
N SER A 944 -2.28 -25.65 34.67
CA SER A 944 -0.96 -26.10 35.14
C SER A 944 -0.18 -26.67 33.96
N TYR A 945 1.05 -26.22 33.72
CA TYR A 945 1.90 -26.62 32.59
C TYR A 945 3.04 -27.57 32.97
#